data_AF-A0A9X2ND91-F1
#
_entry.id   AF-A0A9X2ND91-F1
#
_cell.length_a   1.000
_cell.length_b   1.000
_cell.length_c   1.000
_cell.angle_alpha   90.00
_cell.angle_beta   90.00
_cell.angle_gamma   90.00
#
_symmetry.space_group_name_H-M   'P 1'
#
loop_
_entity.id
_entity.type
_entity.pdbx_description
1 polymer ?
#
loop_
_entity_poly.entity_id
_entity_poly.type
_entity_poly.pdbx_seq_one_letter_code
_entity_poly.pdbx_strand_id
1 'polypeptide(L)'
;MKGTVAPGFEPVRDAFASVLDRTSGGAAFCVVRRGEVLAELWGGPGWTRDTLVVLFSGTKGVVATLMALLHARGQLDPLSPVSRYWPEFPDGDVSHVLSHTIGLPYVEAEVSFLDNAANAAALATQRPLWTPGTRVAYHAATYGYLCTELVRRVTGRPVGEVLRSLLGDVDIHLGTPPSLDRRVARLTRSPDYRISTFLTDPERRRIVEKMYRGFLDTETINSAAYRRAELAAGGATGTAAAMARLYDRICAGLVPAPVLETATRTWSSGIDAINDRPVHFGLGYELQDALGTYGPAPVAFGHSGAGGGRHGAWPAEELGFSFTTSELQPEDVDDRGAQLPEGARQLPLTHAPSAPMWPWLRLTHRRPPWVRLTHRRPHWGARYWVARKAGVAASTLIIRITLLTCSTGPCDRRRIRDLEGAVMTLTRRGLLAGAAALGAGALVPATAAAAPAGFPDYRYQRLALVKSKLRYNPTGELIFPCVRGTKGRIPNALAAYYLYYAPHDAPGGICLAYANSLDEEFTEYAGNPIIKNTWPGQYSVSHVSSPHALWNDDVNRIYLYFHGENQVTRLASAADGIHFSYEKEVLSTRLQPAGTTETSYARVFRQDLPSKNARYVMVFMLNNTTNHRDIGWGWSADALNWTFSQTPLVRHTDVGANDIGGPHLLYRNNSTYVVYNTDIAHGGKLMITEVGNDFSKRNHLGVFHTPLAGAPDNGRSAAPSFGTYQGREYMIYEAGERLAGNIAIARAG
;
A
#
# COMPACT_ATOMS: atom_id res chain seq x y z
N MET A 1 1.65 38.64 -4.39
CA MET A 1 1.85 37.31 -3.78
C MET A 1 2.46 37.45 -2.39
N LYS A 2 2.08 36.59 -1.44
CA LYS A 2 2.61 36.50 -0.07
C LYS A 2 2.80 35.02 0.28
N GLY A 3 3.60 34.72 1.30
CA GLY A 3 3.81 33.37 1.81
C GLY A 3 5.27 32.95 1.87
N THR A 4 5.51 31.67 2.09
CA THR A 4 6.85 31.08 2.26
C THR A 4 7.01 29.82 1.42
N VAL A 5 8.24 29.59 0.97
CA VAL A 5 8.67 28.30 0.39
C VAL A 5 9.94 27.84 1.11
N ALA A 6 10.05 26.55 1.36
CA ALA A 6 11.27 25.93 1.86
C ALA A 6 12.37 25.99 0.78
N PRO A 7 13.66 25.95 1.16
CA PRO A 7 14.75 25.87 0.19
C PRO A 7 14.55 24.73 -0.80
N GLY A 8 14.71 25.01 -2.09
CA GLY A 8 14.41 24.09 -3.18
C GLY A 8 13.02 24.30 -3.78
N PHE A 9 12.03 24.77 -3.03
CA PHE A 9 10.65 24.96 -3.51
C PHE A 9 10.42 26.31 -4.23
N GLU A 10 11.49 27.00 -4.64
CA GLU A 10 11.41 28.23 -5.43
C GLU A 10 10.64 28.07 -6.76
N PRO A 11 10.78 26.95 -7.52
CA PRO A 11 10.00 26.76 -8.74
C PRO A 11 8.48 26.76 -8.50
N VAL A 12 8.02 26.30 -7.33
CA VAL A 12 6.60 26.35 -6.95
C VAL A 12 6.14 27.80 -6.76
N ARG A 13 6.98 28.64 -6.13
CA ARG A 13 6.69 30.07 -5.99
C ARG A 13 6.57 30.74 -7.35
N ASP A 14 7.47 30.44 -8.26
CA ASP A 14 7.51 31.06 -9.58
C ASP A 14 6.31 30.60 -10.43
N ALA A 15 5.96 29.31 -10.38
CA ALA A 15 4.72 28.78 -10.98
C ALA A 15 3.46 29.44 -10.39
N PHE A 16 3.41 29.63 -9.07
CA PHE A 16 2.28 30.30 -8.42
C PHE A 16 2.16 31.79 -8.76
N ALA A 17 3.28 32.48 -8.95
CA ALA A 17 3.28 33.85 -9.46
C ALA A 17 2.63 33.92 -10.86
N SER A 18 3.02 33.02 -11.77
CA SER A 18 2.42 32.92 -13.11
C SER A 18 0.92 32.58 -13.07
N VAL A 19 0.50 31.70 -12.16
CA VAL A 19 -0.93 31.40 -11.93
C VAL A 19 -1.69 32.63 -11.45
N LEU A 20 -1.12 33.40 -10.51
CA LEU A 20 -1.75 34.62 -10.00
C LEU A 20 -1.87 35.71 -11.07
N ASP A 21 -0.87 35.86 -11.94
CA ASP A 21 -0.91 36.86 -13.03
C ASP A 21 -2.03 36.59 -14.04
N ARG A 22 -2.46 35.32 -14.17
CA ARG A 22 -3.57 34.87 -15.03
C ARG A 22 -4.90 34.69 -14.28
N THR A 23 -4.98 35.11 -13.00
CA THR A 23 -6.18 34.96 -12.17
C THR A 23 -6.74 36.34 -11.83
N SER A 24 -8.01 36.60 -12.15
CA SER A 24 -8.64 37.90 -11.83
C SER A 24 -9.04 38.03 -10.35
N GLY A 25 -9.22 36.89 -9.68
CA GLY A 25 -9.54 36.77 -8.26
C GLY A 25 -8.32 36.58 -7.36
N GLY A 26 -8.55 35.99 -6.18
CA GLY A 26 -7.47 35.52 -5.32
C GLY A 26 -7.30 34.01 -5.36
N ALA A 27 -6.12 33.55 -4.96
CA ALA A 27 -5.78 32.14 -4.90
C ALA A 27 -4.81 31.83 -3.76
N ALA A 28 -4.73 30.56 -3.40
CA ALA A 28 -3.74 30.03 -2.48
C ALA A 28 -3.30 28.62 -2.88
N PHE A 29 -2.07 28.29 -2.56
CA PHE A 29 -1.47 26.98 -2.74
C PHE A 29 -0.71 26.56 -1.48
N CYS A 30 -0.85 25.31 -1.07
CA CYS A 30 -0.09 24.75 0.03
C CYS A 30 0.36 23.33 -0.28
N VAL A 31 1.59 23.01 0.15
CA VAL A 31 2.20 21.69 0.10
C VAL A 31 2.76 21.37 1.47
N VAL A 32 2.41 20.18 1.96
CA VAL A 32 2.82 19.67 3.26
C VAL A 32 3.40 18.27 3.08
N ARG A 33 4.50 17.98 3.77
CA ARG A 33 5.12 16.66 3.79
C ARG A 33 5.54 16.30 5.20
N ARG A 34 5.03 15.19 5.73
CA ARG A 34 5.28 14.74 7.11
C ARG A 34 5.03 15.83 8.15
N GLY A 35 3.98 16.62 7.96
CA GLY A 35 3.64 17.75 8.82
C GLY A 35 4.46 19.03 8.59
N GLU A 36 5.54 19.00 7.80
CA GLU A 36 6.32 20.18 7.42
C GLU A 36 5.69 20.91 6.24
N VAL A 37 5.52 22.22 6.35
CA VAL A 37 5.01 23.06 5.26
C VAL A 37 6.16 23.41 4.31
N LEU A 38 6.12 22.86 3.10
CA LEU A 38 7.15 23.09 2.09
C LEU A 38 6.85 24.32 1.25
N ALA A 39 5.57 24.61 1.02
CA ALA A 39 5.10 25.84 0.41
C ALA A 39 3.76 26.23 1.02
N GLU A 40 3.58 27.51 1.31
CA GLU A 40 2.29 28.10 1.67
C GLU A 40 2.25 29.50 1.08
N LEU A 41 1.51 29.64 -0.01
CA LEU A 41 1.49 30.82 -0.88
C LEU A 41 0.06 31.29 -1.08
N TRP A 42 -0.13 32.60 -1.14
CA TRP A 42 -1.43 33.21 -1.45
C TRP A 42 -1.30 34.58 -2.10
N GLY A 43 -2.36 35.05 -2.76
CA GLY A 43 -2.36 36.37 -3.38
C GLY A 43 -3.67 36.70 -4.09
N GLY A 44 -3.70 37.89 -4.68
CA GLY A 44 -4.87 38.48 -5.33
C GLY A 44 -5.70 39.39 -4.43
N PRO A 45 -6.72 40.07 -4.98
CA PRO A 45 -7.47 41.10 -4.28
C PRO A 45 -8.17 40.59 -3.02
N GLY A 46 -7.91 41.22 -1.87
CA GLY A 46 -8.57 40.90 -0.59
C GLY A 46 -8.20 39.54 0.02
N TRP A 47 -7.30 38.76 -0.59
CA TRP A 47 -6.94 37.44 -0.11
C TRP A 47 -5.93 37.49 1.04
N THR A 48 -6.19 36.72 2.10
CA THR A 48 -5.33 36.56 3.27
C THR A 48 -4.95 35.10 3.47
N ARG A 49 -3.99 34.82 4.37
CA ARG A 49 -3.59 33.45 4.70
C ARG A 49 -4.78 32.58 5.13
N ASP A 50 -5.70 33.18 5.88
CA ASP A 50 -6.81 32.48 6.53
C ASP A 50 -8.13 32.57 5.73
N THR A 51 -8.06 33.00 4.47
CA THR A 51 -9.22 33.08 3.58
C THR A 51 -9.76 31.67 3.29
N LEU A 52 -11.04 31.46 3.61
CA LEU A 52 -11.78 30.25 3.31
C LEU A 52 -12.36 30.36 1.90
N VAL A 53 -12.50 29.23 1.21
CA VAL A 53 -13.23 29.14 -0.06
C VAL A 53 -14.20 27.97 0.00
N VAL A 54 -15.31 28.06 -0.73
CA VAL A 54 -16.14 26.86 -1.01
C VAL A 54 -15.32 25.92 -1.88
N LEU A 55 -15.13 24.69 -1.42
CA LEU A 55 -14.22 23.72 -2.03
C LEU A 55 -14.82 23.00 -3.25
N PHE A 56 -16.13 23.17 -3.48
CA PHE A 56 -16.90 22.38 -4.44
C PHE A 56 -16.58 20.89 -4.27
N SER A 57 -16.50 20.14 -5.36
CA SER A 57 -16.21 18.71 -5.37
C SER A 57 -14.97 18.30 -4.56
N GLY A 58 -14.03 19.20 -4.23
CA GLY A 58 -12.99 18.97 -3.22
C GLY A 58 -13.53 18.47 -1.86
N THR A 59 -14.77 18.84 -1.53
CA THR A 59 -15.55 18.35 -0.38
C THR A 59 -15.70 16.82 -0.40
N LYS A 60 -15.83 16.20 -1.57
CA LYS A 60 -15.99 14.74 -1.68
C LYS A 60 -14.76 13.99 -1.19
N GLY A 61 -13.55 14.52 -1.40
CA GLY A 61 -12.33 13.93 -0.82
C GLY A 61 -12.33 13.97 0.72
N VAL A 62 -12.87 15.04 1.30
CA VAL A 62 -13.07 15.16 2.76
C VAL A 62 -14.10 14.14 3.25
N VAL A 63 -15.22 13.99 2.54
CA VAL A 63 -16.29 13.05 2.88
C VAL A 63 -15.84 11.60 2.66
N ALA A 64 -15.05 11.31 1.63
CA ALA A 64 -14.43 10.01 1.40
C ALA A 64 -13.52 9.62 2.58
N THR A 65 -12.76 10.58 3.13
CA THR A 65 -11.97 10.38 4.36
C THR A 65 -12.86 10.01 5.54
N LEU A 66 -13.97 10.74 5.73
CA LEU A 66 -14.96 10.42 6.76
C LEU A 66 -15.53 9.01 6.58
N MET A 67 -15.95 8.63 5.37
CA MET A 67 -16.51 7.30 5.07
C MET A 67 -15.48 6.18 5.33
N ALA A 68 -14.22 6.40 4.94
CA ALA A 68 -13.12 5.49 5.24
C ALA A 68 -12.88 5.34 6.75
N LEU A 69 -12.97 6.42 7.53
CA LEU A 69 -12.84 6.36 8.99
C LEU A 69 -14.02 5.63 9.66
N LEU A 70 -15.25 5.81 9.17
CA LEU A 70 -16.41 5.04 9.62
C LEU A 70 -16.23 3.55 9.31
N HIS A 71 -15.68 3.22 8.14
CA HIS A 71 -15.34 1.85 7.80
C HIS A 71 -14.27 1.25 8.70
N ALA A 72 -13.18 1.98 8.93
CA ALA A 72 -12.13 1.57 9.85
C ALA A 72 -12.64 1.31 11.29
N ARG A 73 -13.73 1.96 11.68
CA ARG A 73 -14.40 1.79 12.99
C ARG A 73 -15.43 0.66 13.00
N GLY A 74 -15.66 -0.02 11.87
CA GLY A 74 -16.67 -1.06 11.73
C GLY A 74 -18.11 -0.55 11.77
N GLN A 75 -18.32 0.75 11.55
CA GLN A 75 -19.65 1.37 11.55
C GLN A 75 -20.31 1.33 10.17
N LEU A 76 -19.50 1.26 9.12
CA LEU A 76 -19.92 1.17 7.73
C LEU A 76 -19.06 0.11 7.02
N ASP A 77 -19.62 -0.59 6.05
CA ASP A 77 -18.91 -1.57 5.25
C ASP A 77 -19.19 -1.30 3.77
N PRO A 78 -18.18 -0.93 2.96
CA PRO A 78 -18.34 -0.69 1.54
C PRO A 78 -18.92 -1.87 0.75
N LEU A 79 -18.72 -3.10 1.22
CA LEU A 79 -19.22 -4.30 0.56
C LEU A 79 -20.61 -4.75 1.05
N SER A 80 -21.18 -4.02 2.03
CA SER A 80 -22.54 -4.29 2.47
C SER A 80 -23.56 -3.57 1.57
N PRO A 81 -24.74 -4.17 1.38
CA PRO A 81 -25.83 -3.50 0.69
C PRO A 81 -26.21 -2.22 1.43
N VAL A 82 -26.57 -1.16 0.70
CA VAL A 82 -27.01 0.11 1.27
C VAL A 82 -28.21 -0.11 2.20
N SER A 83 -29.10 -1.03 1.83
CA SER A 83 -30.31 -1.42 2.59
C SER A 83 -30.01 -1.90 4.02
N ARG A 84 -28.78 -2.37 4.30
CA ARG A 84 -28.35 -2.72 5.66
C ARG A 84 -28.38 -1.52 6.61
N TYR A 85 -28.07 -0.33 6.10
CA TYR A 85 -28.00 0.91 6.89
C TYR A 85 -29.22 1.79 6.64
N TRP A 86 -29.81 1.68 5.45
CA TRP A 86 -30.94 2.48 4.99
C TRP A 86 -31.98 1.55 4.35
N PRO A 87 -32.85 0.90 5.14
CA PRO A 87 -33.76 -0.14 4.66
C PRO A 87 -34.66 0.24 3.48
N GLU A 88 -34.99 1.53 3.35
CA GLU A 88 -35.81 2.07 2.27
C GLU A 88 -35.07 2.08 0.92
N PHE A 89 -33.75 1.90 0.89
CA PHE A 89 -32.94 1.90 -0.32
C PHE A 89 -32.98 0.53 -1.03
N PRO A 90 -33.37 0.46 -2.33
CA PRO A 90 -33.83 -0.79 -2.93
C PRO A 90 -32.72 -1.75 -3.38
N ASP A 91 -31.58 -1.23 -3.86
CA ASP A 91 -30.53 -2.06 -4.47
C ASP A 91 -29.15 -1.39 -4.46
N GLY A 92 -28.09 -2.20 -4.47
CA GLY A 92 -26.69 -1.79 -4.54
C GLY A 92 -25.97 -1.70 -3.20
N ASP A 93 -24.63 -1.74 -3.27
CA ASP A 93 -23.72 -1.66 -2.13
C ASP A 93 -23.25 -0.24 -1.86
N VAL A 94 -22.76 -0.02 -0.63
CA VAL A 94 -22.14 1.25 -0.24
C VAL A 94 -20.98 1.61 -1.17
N SER A 95 -20.22 0.63 -1.65
CA SER A 95 -19.16 0.85 -2.63
C SER A 95 -19.67 1.46 -3.92
N HIS A 96 -20.83 1.06 -4.44
CA HIS A 96 -21.41 1.64 -5.64
C HIS A 96 -21.77 3.13 -5.47
N VAL A 97 -22.21 3.53 -4.26
CA VAL A 97 -22.42 4.95 -3.92
C VAL A 97 -21.08 5.69 -3.95
N LEU A 98 -20.08 5.13 -3.27
CA LEU A 98 -18.78 5.78 -3.10
C LEU A 98 -17.97 5.83 -4.40
N SER A 99 -18.14 4.87 -5.31
CA SER A 99 -17.39 4.77 -6.57
C SER A 99 -18.20 5.26 -7.78
N HIS A 100 -19.27 6.02 -7.59
CA HIS A 100 -20.06 6.60 -8.69
C HIS A 100 -20.69 5.57 -9.66
N THR A 101 -21.06 4.40 -9.17
CA THR A 101 -21.67 3.33 -10.00
C THR A 101 -23.08 2.94 -9.57
N ILE A 102 -23.69 3.62 -8.58
CA ILE A 102 -25.05 3.34 -8.07
C ILE A 102 -26.19 3.69 -9.04
N GLY A 103 -25.92 4.41 -10.14
CA GLY A 103 -26.93 4.70 -11.16
C GLY A 103 -27.94 5.81 -10.83
N LEU A 104 -27.69 6.62 -9.79
CA LEU A 104 -28.53 7.76 -9.39
C LEU A 104 -27.89 9.16 -9.57
N PRO A 105 -27.48 9.55 -10.79
CA PRO A 105 -26.68 10.76 -11.01
C PRO A 105 -27.43 12.09 -10.75
N TYR A 106 -28.76 12.06 -10.71
CA TYR A 106 -29.62 13.22 -10.43
C TYR A 106 -30.86 12.82 -9.61
N VAL A 107 -31.57 13.82 -9.08
CA VAL A 107 -32.84 13.66 -8.36
C VAL A 107 -33.99 14.02 -9.29
N GLU A 108 -34.97 13.12 -9.45
CA GLU A 108 -36.17 13.36 -10.28
C GLU A 108 -37.19 14.26 -9.59
N ALA A 109 -37.29 14.18 -8.27
CA ALA A 109 -38.25 14.97 -7.49
C ALA A 109 -37.88 16.47 -7.48
N GLU A 110 -38.89 17.32 -7.59
CA GLU A 110 -38.74 18.77 -7.48
C GLU A 110 -38.65 19.22 -6.01
N VAL A 111 -37.50 18.96 -5.40
CA VAL A 111 -37.14 19.39 -4.04
C VAL A 111 -35.99 20.39 -4.09
N SER A 112 -35.88 21.30 -3.12
CA SER A 112 -34.74 22.21 -3.04
C SER A 112 -33.43 21.41 -2.97
N PHE A 113 -32.42 21.75 -3.78
CA PHE A 113 -31.12 21.08 -3.72
C PHE A 113 -30.38 21.37 -2.38
N LEU A 114 -30.80 22.39 -1.62
CA LEU A 114 -30.25 22.66 -0.29
C LEU A 114 -30.76 21.69 0.78
N ASP A 115 -31.83 20.95 0.51
CA ASP A 115 -32.46 20.04 1.47
C ASP A 115 -31.90 18.61 1.32
N ASN A 116 -30.83 18.30 2.06
CA ASN A 116 -30.22 16.97 2.00
C ASN A 116 -31.21 15.84 2.30
N ALA A 117 -32.12 16.04 3.27
CA ALA A 117 -33.03 14.99 3.72
C ALA A 117 -34.10 14.70 2.66
N ALA A 118 -34.69 15.74 2.08
CA ALA A 118 -35.67 15.58 1.00
C ALA A 118 -35.05 14.95 -0.25
N ASN A 119 -33.84 15.36 -0.65
CA ASN A 119 -33.15 14.75 -1.79
C ASN A 119 -32.77 13.29 -1.51
N ALA A 120 -32.28 12.97 -0.31
CA ALA A 120 -31.98 11.60 0.08
C ALA A 120 -33.24 10.72 0.05
N ALA A 121 -34.35 11.19 0.64
CA ALA A 121 -35.62 10.46 0.62
C ALA A 121 -36.12 10.20 -0.80
N ALA A 122 -36.03 11.19 -1.70
CA ALA A 122 -36.37 11.01 -3.11
C ALA A 122 -35.49 9.92 -3.76
N LEU A 123 -34.17 9.99 -3.56
CA LEU A 123 -33.21 9.04 -4.11
C LEU A 123 -33.41 7.60 -3.63
N ALA A 124 -33.82 7.40 -2.37
CA ALA A 124 -34.11 6.05 -1.87
C ALA A 124 -35.26 5.36 -2.60
N THR A 125 -36.19 6.10 -3.16
CA THR A 125 -37.32 5.51 -3.91
C THR A 125 -37.14 5.56 -5.42
N GLN A 126 -36.11 6.26 -5.89
CA GLN A 126 -35.85 6.44 -7.31
C GLN A 126 -35.17 5.20 -7.89
N ARG A 127 -35.63 4.77 -9.06
CA ARG A 127 -35.02 3.65 -9.78
C ARG A 127 -33.67 4.09 -10.38
N PRO A 128 -32.57 3.34 -10.16
CA PRO A 128 -31.31 3.58 -10.86
C PRO A 128 -31.47 3.51 -12.38
N LEU A 129 -30.76 4.37 -13.10
CA LEU A 129 -30.76 4.38 -14.57
C LEU A 129 -30.14 3.10 -15.17
N TRP A 130 -29.24 2.46 -14.43
CA TRP A 130 -28.61 1.19 -14.75
C TRP A 130 -28.45 0.36 -13.49
N THR A 131 -28.24 -0.94 -13.65
CA THR A 131 -27.93 -1.84 -12.54
C THR A 131 -26.66 -1.35 -11.81
N PRO A 132 -26.70 -1.16 -10.47
CA PRO A 132 -25.54 -0.72 -9.71
C PRO A 132 -24.27 -1.52 -10.04
N GLY A 133 -23.14 -0.84 -10.15
CA GLY A 133 -21.84 -1.45 -10.49
C GLY A 133 -21.56 -1.64 -11.99
N THR A 134 -22.57 -1.55 -12.87
CA THR A 134 -22.38 -1.84 -14.31
C THR A 134 -21.87 -0.68 -15.15
N ARG A 135 -22.05 0.58 -14.69
CA ARG A 135 -21.56 1.78 -15.37
C ARG A 135 -21.12 2.83 -14.36
N VAL A 136 -20.15 3.64 -14.74
CA VAL A 136 -19.69 4.81 -13.97
C VAL A 136 -20.28 6.08 -14.56
N ALA A 137 -20.83 6.94 -13.71
CA ALA A 137 -21.18 8.32 -14.06
C ALA A 137 -21.09 9.16 -12.81
N TYR A 138 -20.49 10.34 -12.92
CA TYR A 138 -20.19 11.19 -11.78
C TYR A 138 -21.46 11.72 -11.10
N HIS A 139 -21.60 11.46 -9.80
CA HIS A 139 -22.73 11.91 -8.97
C HIS A 139 -22.46 13.31 -8.42
N ALA A 140 -22.58 14.32 -9.28
CA ALA A 140 -22.15 15.69 -8.97
C ALA A 140 -22.71 16.23 -7.65
N ALA A 141 -24.03 16.14 -7.43
CA ALA A 141 -24.69 16.50 -6.18
C ALA A 141 -25.12 15.29 -5.35
N THR A 142 -25.65 14.25 -6.00
CA THR A 142 -26.30 13.11 -5.32
C THR A 142 -25.36 12.26 -4.48
N TYR A 143 -24.05 12.25 -4.77
CA TYR A 143 -23.04 11.65 -3.90
C TYR A 143 -23.15 12.19 -2.47
N GLY A 144 -23.33 13.50 -2.35
CA GLY A 144 -23.43 14.19 -1.07
C GLY A 144 -24.65 13.76 -0.28
N TYR A 145 -25.83 13.77 -0.90
CA TYR A 145 -27.07 13.38 -0.21
C TYR A 145 -27.02 11.92 0.27
N LEU A 146 -26.53 11.02 -0.57
CA LEU A 146 -26.40 9.60 -0.25
C LEU A 146 -25.40 9.38 0.91
N CYS A 147 -24.24 10.03 0.85
CA CYS A 147 -23.23 9.92 1.92
C CYS A 147 -23.72 10.56 3.22
N THR A 148 -24.35 11.74 3.17
CA THR A 148 -24.91 12.41 4.35
C THR A 148 -25.94 11.52 5.05
N GLU A 149 -26.85 10.89 4.30
CA GLU A 149 -27.86 10.01 4.89
C GLU A 149 -27.23 8.73 5.47
N LEU A 150 -26.27 8.12 4.78
CA LEU A 150 -25.52 6.98 5.32
C LEU A 150 -24.82 7.34 6.64
N VAL A 151 -24.13 8.49 6.70
CA VAL A 151 -23.49 8.98 7.93
C VAL A 151 -24.52 9.17 9.04
N ARG A 152 -25.66 9.79 8.75
CA ARG A 152 -26.73 9.99 9.71
C ARG A 152 -27.27 8.67 10.24
N ARG A 153 -27.51 7.68 9.37
CA ARG A 153 -28.04 6.36 9.74
C ARG A 153 -27.08 5.57 10.63
N VAL A 154 -25.77 5.59 10.33
CA VAL A 154 -24.78 4.81 11.10
C VAL A 154 -24.30 5.51 12.39
N THR A 155 -24.42 6.83 12.47
CA THR A 155 -23.91 7.59 13.64
C THR A 155 -24.98 8.25 14.49
N GLY A 156 -26.19 8.46 13.96
CA GLY A 156 -27.26 9.25 14.58
C GLY A 156 -27.00 10.75 14.63
N ARG A 157 -25.94 11.26 13.97
CA ARG A 157 -25.47 12.64 14.07
C ARG A 157 -25.41 13.34 12.70
N PRO A 158 -25.51 14.67 12.63
CA PRO A 158 -25.29 15.44 11.40
C PRO A 158 -23.88 15.25 10.85
N VAL A 159 -23.74 15.25 9.51
CA VAL A 159 -22.47 14.96 8.83
C VAL A 159 -21.38 15.98 9.19
N GLY A 160 -21.72 17.27 9.31
CA GLY A 160 -20.77 18.31 9.71
C GLY A 160 -20.24 18.12 11.14
N GLU A 161 -21.09 17.63 12.05
CA GLU A 161 -20.71 17.35 13.43
C GLU A 161 -19.79 16.12 13.54
N VAL A 162 -20.12 15.05 12.79
CA VAL A 162 -19.25 13.87 12.71
C VAL A 162 -17.90 14.26 12.12
N LEU A 163 -17.90 14.98 10.99
CA LEU A 163 -16.67 15.44 10.34
C LEU A 163 -15.75 16.20 11.31
N ARG A 164 -16.29 17.21 12.00
CA ARG A 164 -15.54 18.00 13.00
C ARG A 164 -14.95 17.11 14.09
N SER A 165 -15.72 16.14 14.59
CA SER A 165 -15.26 15.22 15.64
C SER A 165 -14.13 14.27 15.18
N LEU A 166 -14.02 13.99 13.88
CA LEU A 166 -12.98 13.12 13.33
C LEU A 166 -11.72 13.86 12.92
N LEU A 167 -11.89 15.05 12.33
CA LEU A 167 -10.76 15.81 11.81
C LEU A 167 -10.06 16.64 12.90
N GLY A 168 -10.75 16.98 13.99
CA GLY A 168 -10.21 17.85 15.04
C GLY A 168 -10.12 19.29 14.54
N ASP A 169 -9.01 19.97 14.86
CA ASP A 169 -8.84 21.42 14.61
C ASP A 169 -8.44 21.77 13.17
N VAL A 170 -8.78 20.93 12.18
CA VAL A 170 -8.56 21.27 10.77
C VAL A 170 -9.61 22.29 10.35
N ASP A 171 -9.17 23.39 9.75
CA ASP A 171 -10.00 24.51 9.34
C ASP A 171 -10.77 24.22 8.03
N ILE A 172 -11.56 23.15 8.07
CA ILE A 172 -12.50 22.69 7.04
C ILE A 172 -13.87 22.57 7.70
N HIS A 173 -14.88 23.21 7.12
CA HIS A 173 -16.21 23.32 7.69
C HIS A 173 -17.26 22.86 6.69
N LEU A 174 -17.91 21.74 6.99
CA LEU A 174 -19.16 21.35 6.35
C LEU A 174 -20.31 21.87 7.21
N GLY A 175 -21.02 22.89 6.72
CA GLY A 175 -21.87 23.73 7.58
C GLY A 175 -21.06 24.84 8.24
N THR A 176 -20.58 25.79 7.43
CA THR A 176 -19.71 26.89 7.89
C THR A 176 -20.44 27.73 8.94
N PRO A 177 -19.86 28.02 10.11
CA PRO A 177 -20.49 28.90 11.10
C PRO A 177 -20.60 30.37 10.63
N PRO A 178 -21.64 31.12 11.03
CA PRO A 178 -21.78 32.55 10.69
C PRO A 178 -20.61 33.43 11.10
N SER A 179 -19.93 33.10 12.19
CA SER A 179 -18.74 33.83 12.65
C SER A 179 -17.58 33.79 11.64
N LEU A 180 -17.57 32.83 10.73
CA LEU A 180 -16.52 32.66 9.72
C LEU A 180 -16.89 33.28 8.36
N ASP A 181 -18.11 33.81 8.17
CA ASP A 181 -18.56 34.29 6.86
C ASP A 181 -17.65 35.38 6.28
N ARG A 182 -17.08 36.24 7.13
CA ARG A 182 -16.14 37.29 6.68
C ARG A 182 -14.81 36.75 6.14
N ARG A 183 -14.47 35.50 6.46
CA ARG A 183 -13.27 34.83 5.95
C ARG A 183 -13.52 34.17 4.59
N VAL A 184 -14.78 33.94 4.20
CA VAL A 184 -15.11 33.22 2.97
C VAL A 184 -14.97 34.16 1.77
N ALA A 185 -14.12 33.80 0.83
CA ALA A 185 -13.96 34.51 -0.43
C ALA A 185 -15.27 34.50 -1.23
N ARG A 186 -15.64 35.65 -1.81
CA ARG A 186 -16.70 35.70 -2.82
C ARG A 186 -16.20 35.06 -4.10
N LEU A 187 -16.93 34.07 -4.60
CA LEU A 187 -16.64 33.36 -5.84
C LEU A 187 -17.18 34.13 -7.04
N THR A 188 -16.40 34.16 -8.12
CA THR A 188 -16.78 34.71 -9.42
C THR A 188 -16.56 33.66 -10.50
N ARG A 189 -17.28 33.79 -11.62
CA ARG A 189 -17.06 32.96 -12.81
C ARG A 189 -16.36 33.79 -13.87
N SER A 190 -15.43 33.19 -14.61
CA SER A 190 -14.95 33.79 -15.85
C SER A 190 -16.11 33.95 -16.84
N PRO A 191 -16.04 34.91 -17.78
CA PRO A 191 -17.11 35.12 -18.76
C PRO A 191 -17.47 33.89 -19.60
N ASP A 192 -16.51 33.00 -19.82
CA ASP A 192 -16.61 31.78 -20.62
C ASP A 192 -16.79 30.49 -19.78
N TYR A 193 -17.04 30.62 -18.47
CA TYR A 193 -17.14 29.49 -17.54
C TYR A 193 -18.12 28.41 -18.02
N ARG A 194 -17.61 27.17 -18.13
CA ARG A 194 -18.39 25.99 -18.49
C ARG A 194 -17.83 24.72 -17.84
N ILE A 195 -18.70 23.74 -17.65
CA ILE A 195 -18.43 22.43 -17.07
C ILE A 195 -18.96 21.31 -17.98
N SER A 196 -18.54 20.07 -17.71
CA SER A 196 -18.87 18.90 -18.53
C SER A 196 -18.49 19.18 -19.99
N THR A 197 -17.26 19.64 -20.20
CA THR A 197 -16.76 20.12 -21.50
C THR A 197 -16.47 19.00 -22.49
N PHE A 198 -16.32 17.76 -22.00
CA PHE A 198 -16.21 16.54 -22.80
C PHE A 198 -17.50 16.17 -23.53
N LEU A 199 -18.65 16.62 -23.03
CA LEU A 199 -19.95 16.30 -23.60
C LEU A 199 -20.34 17.28 -24.72
N THR A 200 -20.48 16.77 -25.93
CA THR A 200 -20.94 17.52 -27.11
C THR A 200 -22.40 17.25 -27.47
N ASP A 201 -23.01 16.21 -26.90
CA ASP A 201 -24.38 15.80 -27.16
C ASP A 201 -25.40 16.75 -26.47
N PRO A 202 -26.26 17.44 -27.24
CA PRO A 202 -27.21 18.42 -26.70
C PRO A 202 -28.38 17.78 -25.94
N GLU A 203 -28.75 16.53 -26.23
CA GLU A 203 -29.81 15.85 -25.50
C GLU A 203 -29.32 15.40 -24.12
N ARG A 204 -28.14 14.78 -24.07
CA ARG A 204 -27.50 14.40 -22.80
C ARG A 204 -27.11 15.62 -21.95
N ARG A 205 -26.86 16.77 -22.57
CA ARG A 205 -26.61 18.03 -21.84
C ARG A 205 -27.76 18.40 -20.90
N ARG A 206 -29.01 18.11 -21.27
CA ARG A 206 -30.19 18.33 -20.40
C ARG A 206 -30.14 17.47 -19.14
N ILE A 207 -29.54 16.28 -19.22
CA ILE A 207 -29.32 15.41 -18.06
C ILE A 207 -28.26 16.03 -17.14
N VAL A 208 -27.17 16.56 -17.71
CA VAL A 208 -26.13 17.28 -16.94
C VAL A 208 -26.72 18.47 -16.18
N GLU A 209 -27.58 19.27 -16.81
CA GLU A 209 -28.27 20.38 -16.14
C GLU A 209 -29.08 19.91 -14.92
N LYS A 210 -29.78 18.77 -15.05
CA LYS A 210 -30.48 18.10 -13.93
C LYS A 210 -29.54 17.51 -12.87
N MET A 211 -28.30 17.17 -13.19
CA MET A 211 -27.33 16.69 -12.19
C MET A 211 -26.87 17.83 -11.27
N TYR A 212 -26.78 19.06 -11.80
CA TYR A 212 -26.30 20.21 -11.04
C TYR A 212 -27.42 21.04 -10.39
N ARG A 213 -28.64 21.15 -10.94
CA ARG A 213 -29.81 21.82 -10.28
C ARG A 213 -29.50 23.15 -9.54
N GLY A 214 -28.69 24.03 -10.15
CA GLY A 214 -28.31 25.32 -9.54
C GLY A 214 -27.17 25.24 -8.50
N PHE A 215 -26.61 24.06 -8.23
CA PHE A 215 -25.52 23.81 -7.28
C PHE A 215 -24.26 24.64 -7.52
N LEU A 216 -24.07 25.15 -8.73
CA LEU A 216 -22.95 25.99 -9.11
C LEU A 216 -23.33 27.44 -9.37
N ASP A 217 -24.61 27.82 -9.35
CA ASP A 217 -25.09 29.17 -9.68
C ASP A 217 -24.40 30.25 -8.82
N THR A 218 -23.99 31.36 -9.44
CA THR A 218 -23.07 32.34 -8.83
C THR A 218 -23.64 33.00 -7.57
N GLU A 219 -24.91 33.38 -7.56
CA GLU A 219 -25.50 33.98 -6.36
C GLU A 219 -25.73 32.92 -5.28
N THR A 220 -26.11 31.72 -5.72
CA THR A 220 -26.36 30.58 -4.85
C THR A 220 -25.10 30.13 -4.09
N ILE A 221 -23.97 29.92 -4.77
CA ILE A 221 -22.69 29.47 -4.16
C ILE A 221 -22.13 30.49 -3.16
N ASN A 222 -22.49 31.77 -3.30
CA ASN A 222 -22.06 32.85 -2.42
C ASN A 222 -23.03 33.12 -1.26
N SER A 223 -24.19 32.44 -1.23
CA SER A 223 -25.22 32.65 -0.22
C SER A 223 -24.84 32.05 1.14
N ALA A 224 -25.37 32.64 2.21
CA ALA A 224 -25.26 32.06 3.56
C ALA A 224 -25.95 30.69 3.62
N ALA A 225 -27.10 30.53 2.95
CA ALA A 225 -27.85 29.28 2.92
C ALA A 225 -27.00 28.11 2.39
N TYR A 226 -26.28 28.31 1.28
CA TYR A 226 -25.37 27.31 0.72
C TYR A 226 -24.27 26.91 1.72
N ARG A 227 -23.67 27.89 2.40
CA ARG A 227 -22.64 27.66 3.42
C ARG A 227 -23.15 26.90 4.64
N ARG A 228 -24.43 27.00 4.99
CA ARG A 228 -25.04 26.29 6.13
C ARG A 228 -25.56 24.90 5.78
N ALA A 229 -25.87 24.64 4.52
CA ALA A 229 -26.62 23.46 4.10
C ALA A 229 -25.89 22.11 4.21
N GLU A 230 -24.67 22.03 4.75
CA GLU A 230 -23.90 20.77 4.90
C GLU A 230 -23.85 19.90 3.62
N LEU A 231 -23.77 20.52 2.43
CA LEU A 231 -23.77 19.80 1.15
C LEU A 231 -22.48 18.96 0.99
N ALA A 232 -22.52 17.69 1.37
CA ALA A 232 -21.36 16.78 1.37
C ALA A 232 -20.74 16.53 -0.03
N ALA A 233 -21.41 16.96 -1.10
CA ALA A 233 -20.86 16.92 -2.45
C ALA A 233 -20.02 18.15 -2.81
N GLY A 234 -20.17 19.28 -2.11
CA GLY A 234 -19.50 20.51 -2.53
C GLY A 234 -19.58 21.77 -1.66
N GLY A 235 -20.28 21.72 -0.53
CA GLY A 235 -20.53 22.89 0.31
C GLY A 235 -19.53 23.12 1.43
N ALA A 236 -18.47 22.30 1.57
CA ALA A 236 -17.47 22.56 2.60
C ALA A 236 -16.68 23.83 2.26
N THR A 237 -16.37 24.63 3.27
CA THR A 237 -15.39 25.71 3.16
C THR A 237 -14.08 25.33 3.82
N GLY A 238 -12.96 25.77 3.27
CA GLY A 238 -11.64 25.49 3.84
C GLY A 238 -10.56 26.38 3.25
N THR A 239 -9.38 26.38 3.89
CA THR A 239 -8.17 27.00 3.34
C THR A 239 -7.36 25.97 2.55
N ALA A 240 -6.48 26.43 1.64
CA ALA A 240 -5.52 25.55 0.98
C ALA A 240 -4.64 24.81 1.99
N ALA A 241 -4.18 25.50 3.04
CA ALA A 241 -3.36 24.89 4.09
C ALA A 241 -4.10 23.77 4.85
N ALA A 242 -5.37 23.97 5.17
CA ALA A 242 -6.17 22.97 5.87
C ALA A 242 -6.38 21.70 5.03
N MET A 243 -6.67 21.86 3.73
CA MET A 243 -6.80 20.74 2.79
C MET A 243 -5.47 20.01 2.58
N ALA A 244 -4.36 20.73 2.37
CA ALA A 244 -3.04 20.11 2.22
C ALA A 244 -2.63 19.31 3.47
N ARG A 245 -2.90 19.86 4.67
CA ARG A 245 -2.67 19.17 5.95
C ARG A 245 -3.58 17.96 6.15
N LEU A 246 -4.83 18.00 5.67
CA LEU A 246 -5.70 16.84 5.70
C LEU A 246 -5.09 15.69 4.89
N TYR A 247 -4.69 15.95 3.65
CA TYR A 247 -4.07 14.95 2.79
C TYR A 247 -2.72 14.44 3.32
N ASP A 248 -1.89 15.32 3.87
CA ASP A 248 -0.66 14.93 4.58
C ASP A 248 -0.95 14.01 5.78
N ARG A 249 -1.98 14.32 6.58
CA ARG A 249 -2.44 13.44 7.67
C ARG A 249 -2.95 12.10 7.18
N ILE A 250 -3.60 12.04 6.03
CA ILE A 250 -4.03 10.78 5.41
C ILE A 250 -2.80 9.93 5.04
N CYS A 251 -1.80 10.53 4.39
CA CYS A 251 -0.51 9.87 4.13
C CYS A 251 0.19 9.41 5.42
N ALA A 252 0.09 10.19 6.49
CA ALA A 252 0.64 9.87 7.81
C ALA A 252 -0.20 8.86 8.62
N GLY A 253 -1.25 8.27 8.03
CA GLY A 253 -2.01 7.19 8.64
C GLY A 253 -3.24 7.60 9.45
N LEU A 254 -3.82 8.79 9.21
CA LEU A 254 -5.13 9.18 9.76
C LEU A 254 -6.18 8.10 9.44
N VAL A 255 -6.18 7.60 8.22
CA VAL A 255 -6.91 6.41 7.81
C VAL A 255 -5.97 5.22 7.92
N PRO A 256 -6.35 4.12 8.59
CA PRO A 256 -5.49 2.93 8.67
C PRO A 256 -5.13 2.42 7.27
N ALA A 257 -3.85 2.09 7.06
CA ALA A 257 -3.32 1.71 5.74
C ALA A 257 -4.18 0.70 4.95
N PRO A 258 -4.67 -0.42 5.53
CA PRO A 258 -5.51 -1.37 4.77
C PRO A 258 -6.82 -0.75 4.26
N VAL A 259 -7.39 0.18 5.04
CA VAL A 259 -8.62 0.88 4.68
C VAL A 259 -8.32 1.95 3.63
N LEU A 260 -7.19 2.66 3.77
CA LEU A 260 -6.78 3.65 2.78
C LEU A 260 -6.49 2.99 1.43
N GLU A 261 -5.70 1.90 1.40
CA GLU A 261 -5.41 1.13 0.20
C GLU A 261 -6.69 0.60 -0.46
N THR A 262 -7.64 0.12 0.34
CA THR A 262 -8.96 -0.27 -0.17
C THR A 262 -9.72 0.93 -0.73
N ALA A 263 -9.67 2.09 -0.09
CA ALA A 263 -10.37 3.28 -0.54
C ALA A 263 -9.72 3.95 -1.76
N THR A 264 -8.43 3.74 -2.01
CA THR A 264 -7.66 4.39 -3.08
C THR A 264 -7.23 3.45 -4.20
N ARG A 265 -7.62 2.17 -4.19
CA ARG A 265 -7.54 1.30 -5.38
C ARG A 265 -8.64 1.65 -6.37
N THR A 266 -8.51 1.21 -7.62
CA THR A 266 -9.57 1.35 -8.62
C THR A 266 -10.83 0.57 -8.22
N TRP A 267 -11.95 1.27 -8.09
CA TRP A 267 -13.29 0.69 -7.94
C TRP A 267 -14.14 0.92 -9.17
N SER A 268 -13.94 2.05 -9.85
CA SER A 268 -14.56 2.32 -11.13
C SER A 268 -13.62 3.16 -12.00
N SER A 269 -13.65 2.89 -13.29
CA SER A 269 -12.88 3.64 -14.29
C SER A 269 -13.53 3.50 -15.65
N GLY A 270 -13.39 4.51 -16.49
CA GLY A 270 -13.87 4.47 -17.87
C GLY A 270 -14.37 5.83 -18.34
N ILE A 271 -15.14 5.83 -19.41
CA ILE A 271 -15.83 7.03 -19.89
C ILE A 271 -17.12 7.17 -19.08
N ASP A 272 -17.30 8.34 -18.45
CA ASP A 272 -18.53 8.70 -17.75
C ASP A 272 -19.74 8.55 -18.67
N ALA A 273 -20.71 7.74 -18.26
CA ALA A 273 -21.86 7.38 -19.10
C ALA A 273 -22.78 8.56 -19.47
N ILE A 274 -22.60 9.72 -18.85
CA ILE A 274 -23.39 10.93 -19.11
C ILE A 274 -22.52 12.07 -19.62
N ASN A 275 -21.37 12.33 -18.98
CA ASN A 275 -20.53 13.49 -19.28
C ASN A 275 -19.46 13.24 -20.34
N ASP A 276 -19.28 12.00 -20.81
CA ASP A 276 -18.21 11.56 -21.73
C ASP A 276 -16.77 11.85 -21.21
N ARG A 277 -16.63 12.31 -19.98
CA ARG A 277 -15.36 12.57 -19.33
C ARG A 277 -14.70 11.24 -18.92
N PRO A 278 -13.41 11.02 -19.21
CA PRO A 278 -12.65 9.94 -18.60
C PRO A 278 -12.61 10.12 -17.09
N VAL A 279 -13.03 9.11 -16.34
CA VAL A 279 -13.09 9.11 -14.89
C VAL A 279 -12.37 7.90 -14.31
N HIS A 280 -11.79 8.08 -13.12
CA HIS A 280 -11.10 7.04 -12.39
C HIS A 280 -11.29 7.27 -10.89
N PHE A 281 -12.02 6.38 -10.23
CA PHE A 281 -12.41 6.54 -8.82
C PHE A 281 -12.01 5.33 -7.96
N GLY A 282 -11.63 5.66 -6.73
CA GLY A 282 -11.68 4.75 -5.61
C GLY A 282 -13.02 4.83 -4.90
N LEU A 283 -13.02 4.65 -3.58
CA LEU A 283 -14.19 4.89 -2.73
C LEU A 283 -14.23 6.37 -2.34
N GLY A 284 -14.83 7.19 -3.21
CA GLY A 284 -15.07 8.63 -3.01
C GLY A 284 -13.90 9.54 -3.38
N TYR A 285 -12.71 8.98 -3.59
CA TYR A 285 -11.57 9.71 -4.12
C TYR A 285 -11.51 9.61 -5.64
N GLU A 286 -11.23 10.73 -6.30
CA GLU A 286 -10.64 10.69 -7.64
C GLU A 286 -9.22 10.14 -7.55
N LEU A 287 -8.87 9.26 -8.47
CA LEU A 287 -7.53 8.70 -8.61
C LEU A 287 -6.81 9.37 -9.77
N GLN A 288 -5.49 9.17 -9.83
CA GLN A 288 -4.70 9.66 -10.94
C GLN A 288 -5.24 9.13 -12.27
N ASP A 289 -5.43 10.03 -13.22
CA ASP A 289 -6.00 9.77 -14.53
C ASP A 289 -4.99 10.09 -15.65
N ALA A 290 -5.34 9.72 -16.87
CA ALA A 290 -4.53 10.01 -18.05
C ALA A 290 -4.50 11.51 -18.42
N LEU A 291 -5.39 12.33 -17.82
CA LEU A 291 -5.42 13.78 -18.01
C LEU A 291 -4.35 14.48 -17.15
N GLY A 292 -3.75 13.78 -16.19
CA GLY A 292 -2.77 14.37 -15.27
C GLY A 292 -3.42 15.31 -14.25
N THR A 293 -4.67 15.03 -13.84
CA THR A 293 -5.46 15.91 -12.95
C THR A 293 -4.70 16.31 -11.68
N TYR A 294 -3.89 15.42 -11.11
CA TYR A 294 -3.10 15.64 -9.88
C TYR A 294 -1.61 15.88 -10.13
N GLY A 295 -1.28 16.39 -11.32
CA GLY A 295 0.09 16.63 -11.73
C GLY A 295 0.81 15.33 -12.10
N PRO A 296 2.15 15.30 -12.05
CA PRO A 296 2.90 14.26 -12.75
C PRO A 296 3.13 12.96 -11.95
N ALA A 297 2.76 12.88 -10.67
CA ALA A 297 2.93 11.65 -9.87
C ALA A 297 2.14 10.47 -10.47
N PRO A 298 2.71 9.26 -10.56
CA PRO A 298 2.04 8.12 -11.19
C PRO A 298 0.88 7.58 -10.35
N VAL A 299 0.93 7.79 -9.03
CA VAL A 299 -0.13 7.45 -8.09
C VAL A 299 -0.45 8.72 -7.33
N ALA A 300 -1.71 9.13 -7.42
CA ALA A 300 -2.27 10.23 -6.64
C ALA A 300 -3.73 9.90 -6.35
N PHE A 301 -4.23 10.43 -5.25
CA PHE A 301 -5.65 10.40 -4.93
C PHE A 301 -6.06 11.72 -4.30
N GLY A 302 -7.30 12.11 -4.50
CA GLY A 302 -7.76 13.43 -4.11
C GLY A 302 -9.21 13.67 -4.47
N HIS A 303 -9.57 14.95 -4.58
CA HIS A 303 -10.73 15.34 -5.37
C HIS A 303 -10.53 16.75 -5.95
N SER A 304 -10.84 16.92 -7.23
CA SER A 304 -10.88 18.22 -7.89
C SER A 304 -12.16 18.97 -7.54
N GLY A 305 -12.16 20.29 -7.72
CA GLY A 305 -13.29 21.19 -7.49
C GLY A 305 -13.65 21.97 -8.75
N ALA A 306 -14.94 22.30 -8.92
CA ALA A 306 -15.38 23.14 -10.01
C ALA A 306 -14.63 24.48 -9.98
N GLY A 307 -14.22 24.97 -11.16
CA GLY A 307 -13.49 26.23 -11.28
C GLY A 307 -12.01 26.19 -10.89
N GLY A 308 -11.40 25.01 -10.81
CA GLY A 308 -9.94 24.85 -10.79
C GLY A 308 -9.35 24.31 -9.49
N GLY A 309 -10.16 24.15 -8.43
CA GLY A 309 -9.70 23.57 -7.17
C GLY A 309 -9.06 22.20 -7.37
N ARG A 310 -7.92 21.96 -6.73
CA ARG A 310 -7.19 20.68 -6.78
C ARG A 310 -6.67 20.36 -5.40
N HIS A 311 -7.09 19.22 -4.85
CA HIS A 311 -6.71 18.80 -3.50
C HIS A 311 -6.37 17.32 -3.53
N GLY A 312 -5.21 16.93 -3.02
CA GLY A 312 -4.81 15.54 -3.10
C GLY A 312 -3.53 15.22 -2.38
N ALA A 313 -3.14 13.95 -2.52
CA ALA A 313 -1.95 13.38 -1.97
C ALA A 313 -1.14 12.66 -3.04
N TRP A 314 0.18 12.74 -2.89
CA TRP A 314 1.17 11.91 -3.57
C TRP A 314 1.74 10.94 -2.53
N PRO A 315 1.16 9.73 -2.40
CA PRO A 315 1.45 8.84 -1.28
C PRO A 315 2.89 8.33 -1.27
N ALA A 316 3.51 8.08 -2.43
CA ALA A 316 4.91 7.63 -2.49
C ALA A 316 5.88 8.73 -2.02
N GLU A 317 5.49 9.98 -2.25
CA GLU A 317 6.20 11.17 -1.84
C GLU A 317 5.82 11.62 -0.41
N GLU A 318 4.83 11.00 0.23
CA GLU A 318 4.26 11.39 1.53
C GLU A 318 3.86 12.86 1.60
N LEU A 319 3.25 13.35 0.53
CA LEU A 319 2.98 14.77 0.32
C LEU A 319 1.49 15.00 0.14
N GLY A 320 0.94 15.94 0.91
CA GLY A 320 -0.41 16.49 0.70
C GLY A 320 -0.33 17.89 0.09
N PHE A 321 -1.20 18.19 -0.86
CA PHE A 321 -1.25 19.50 -1.51
C PHE A 321 -2.68 19.98 -1.72
N SER A 322 -2.80 21.30 -1.91
CA SER A 322 -4.06 21.92 -2.22
C SER A 322 -3.88 23.25 -2.92
N PHE A 323 -4.62 23.46 -4.00
CA PHE A 323 -4.85 24.74 -4.68
C PHE A 323 -6.31 25.18 -4.53
N THR A 324 -6.51 26.45 -4.19
CA THR A 324 -7.82 27.09 -4.06
C THR A 324 -7.82 28.42 -4.79
N THR A 325 -8.94 28.79 -5.41
CA THR A 325 -9.11 30.07 -6.13
C THR A 325 -10.53 30.60 -5.95
N SER A 326 -10.72 31.92 -5.99
CA SER A 326 -12.05 32.54 -6.01
C SER A 326 -12.64 32.70 -7.41
N GLU A 327 -11.84 32.54 -8.46
CA GLU A 327 -12.28 32.66 -9.84
C GLU A 327 -12.45 31.28 -10.48
N LEU A 328 -13.68 30.95 -10.88
CA LEU A 328 -14.01 29.71 -11.56
C LEU A 328 -13.75 29.84 -13.06
N GLN A 329 -12.83 29.04 -13.60
CA GLN A 329 -12.53 28.96 -15.03
C GLN A 329 -13.12 27.68 -15.68
N PRO A 330 -13.19 27.61 -17.03
CA PRO A 330 -13.72 26.45 -17.72
C PRO A 330 -12.89 25.18 -17.51
N GLU A 331 -13.57 24.05 -17.38
CA GLU A 331 -12.98 22.76 -17.04
C GLU A 331 -11.86 22.28 -17.99
N ASP A 332 -11.96 22.58 -19.28
CA ASP A 332 -11.02 22.11 -20.31
C ASP A 332 -9.81 23.02 -20.55
N VAL A 333 -9.79 24.21 -19.94
CA VAL A 333 -8.67 25.17 -20.12
C VAL A 333 -7.98 25.52 -18.81
N ASP A 334 -8.60 25.25 -17.66
CA ASP A 334 -8.03 25.58 -16.35
C ASP A 334 -6.89 24.63 -15.95
N ASP A 335 -5.67 25.06 -16.25
CA ASP A 335 -4.42 24.35 -15.92
C ASP A 335 -3.78 24.81 -14.60
N ARG A 336 -4.35 25.83 -13.94
CA ARG A 336 -3.71 26.55 -12.82
C ARG A 336 -3.35 25.61 -11.67
N GLY A 337 -4.29 24.73 -11.30
CA GLY A 337 -4.09 23.75 -10.24
C GLY A 337 -3.16 22.59 -10.61
N ALA A 338 -2.95 22.30 -11.90
CA ALA A 338 -2.13 21.17 -12.37
C ALA A 338 -0.64 21.53 -12.51
N GLN A 339 -0.33 22.78 -12.89
CA GLN A 339 1.05 23.27 -13.01
C GLN A 339 1.77 23.37 -11.65
N LEU A 340 1.04 23.66 -10.57
CA LEU A 340 1.63 23.86 -9.24
C LEU A 340 2.23 22.58 -8.65
N PRO A 341 1.54 21.42 -8.69
CA PRO A 341 2.16 20.14 -8.35
C PRO A 341 3.37 19.81 -9.21
N GLU A 342 3.36 20.10 -10.51
CA GLU A 342 4.52 19.83 -11.38
C GLU A 342 5.80 20.52 -10.90
N GLY A 343 5.71 21.81 -10.52
CA GLY A 343 6.82 22.55 -9.91
C GLY A 343 7.35 21.91 -8.62
N ALA A 344 6.50 21.22 -7.86
CA ALA A 344 6.90 20.51 -6.64
C ALA A 344 7.65 19.19 -6.92
N ARG A 345 7.54 18.61 -8.13
CA ARG A 345 8.22 17.34 -8.50
C ARG A 345 9.64 17.55 -9.03
N GLN A 346 9.99 18.71 -9.56
CA GLN A 346 11.27 18.96 -10.24
C GLN A 346 12.51 19.02 -9.31
N LEU A 347 12.40 18.55 -8.08
CA LEU A 347 13.41 18.75 -7.05
C LEU A 347 13.97 17.42 -6.52
N PRO A 348 15.31 17.33 -6.33
CA PRO A 348 15.91 16.14 -5.77
C PRO A 348 15.39 15.93 -4.35
N LEU A 349 14.76 14.76 -4.16
CA LEU A 349 14.31 14.23 -2.88
C LEU A 349 15.52 13.99 -1.97
N THR A 350 16.06 15.04 -1.36
CA THR A 350 17.13 14.91 -0.38
C THR A 350 16.52 14.39 0.93
N HIS A 351 16.94 13.18 1.30
CA HIS A 351 16.58 12.45 2.53
C HIS A 351 15.09 12.26 2.78
N ALA A 352 14.51 11.22 2.18
CA ALA A 352 13.18 10.72 2.53
C ALA A 352 13.29 9.40 3.31
N PRO A 353 12.76 9.33 4.55
CA PRO A 353 12.25 8.08 5.11
C PRO A 353 11.25 7.41 4.14
N SER A 354 10.97 6.13 4.32
CA SER A 354 10.17 5.31 3.40
C SER A 354 8.69 5.21 3.83
N ALA A 355 7.76 5.42 2.89
CA ALA A 355 6.34 5.10 3.03
C ALA A 355 6.08 3.58 2.81
N PRO A 356 5.07 2.96 3.46
CA PRO A 356 4.88 1.51 3.49
C PRO A 356 4.11 0.92 2.29
N MET A 357 4.31 -0.38 1.98
CA MET A 357 3.54 -1.17 0.97
C MET A 357 2.68 -2.32 1.54
N TRP A 358 1.39 -2.36 1.12
CA TRP A 358 0.33 -3.40 1.06
C TRP A 358 0.14 -4.42 2.22
N PRO A 359 -1.11 -4.84 2.57
CA PRO A 359 -1.58 -4.93 3.95
C PRO A 359 -1.87 -6.36 4.40
N TRP A 360 -1.05 -7.36 4.08
CA TRP A 360 -1.29 -8.70 4.62
C TRP A 360 -0.51 -8.88 5.89
N LEU A 361 -0.97 -8.25 6.98
CA LEU A 361 -0.76 -8.62 8.39
C LEU A 361 -1.12 -7.54 9.44
N ARG A 362 -2.33 -6.99 9.60
CA ARG A 362 -2.60 -6.18 10.83
C ARG A 362 -3.94 -6.44 11.48
N LEU A 363 -3.89 -7.08 12.66
CA LEU A 363 -4.97 -7.06 13.64
C LEU A 363 -4.85 -5.84 14.56
N THR A 364 -6.01 -5.24 14.81
CA THR A 364 -6.28 -4.19 15.78
C THR A 364 -6.50 -4.80 17.16
N HIS A 365 -5.68 -4.45 18.17
CA HIS A 365 -6.02 -4.75 19.56
C HIS A 365 -7.06 -3.74 20.08
N ARG A 366 -8.21 -4.22 20.53
CA ARG A 366 -9.03 -3.56 21.56
C ARG A 366 -9.17 -4.51 22.74
N ARG A 367 -8.87 -4.01 23.94
CA ARG A 367 -9.16 -4.70 25.21
C ARG A 367 -10.68 -4.77 25.43
N PRO A 368 -11.23 -5.85 26.01
CA PRO A 368 -12.64 -5.87 26.43
C PRO A 368 -12.87 -4.99 27.69
N PRO A 369 -14.00 -4.27 27.80
CA PRO A 369 -14.32 -3.45 28.96
C PRO A 369 -15.20 -4.22 29.96
N TRP A 370 -14.60 -5.05 30.83
CA TRP A 370 -15.28 -5.54 32.03
C TRP A 370 -14.31 -6.25 32.98
N VAL A 371 -13.70 -5.48 33.89
CA VAL A 371 -13.42 -5.89 35.28
C VAL A 371 -13.53 -4.62 36.13
N ARG A 372 -14.57 -4.53 36.97
CA ARG A 372 -14.56 -3.65 38.14
C ARG A 372 -13.62 -4.28 39.16
N LEU A 373 -12.53 -3.61 39.51
CA LEU A 373 -11.84 -3.85 40.76
C LEU A 373 -11.64 -2.51 41.47
N THR A 374 -12.30 -2.44 42.62
CA THR A 374 -12.21 -1.39 43.62
C THR A 374 -10.87 -1.48 44.37
N HIS A 375 -10.44 -0.32 44.85
CA HIS A 375 -9.49 -0.04 45.94
C HIS A 375 -7.99 0.20 45.68
N ARG A 376 -7.65 1.45 46.05
CA ARG A 376 -6.56 1.99 46.90
C ARG A 376 -5.09 1.83 46.47
N ARG A 377 -4.45 3.01 46.37
CA ARG A 377 -3.00 3.26 46.34
C ARG A 377 -2.28 2.57 47.53
N PRO A 378 -0.96 2.34 47.43
CA PRO A 378 -0.05 3.35 47.98
C PRO A 378 1.12 3.75 47.08
N HIS A 379 1.65 4.92 47.43
CA HIS A 379 2.85 5.60 46.94
C HIS A 379 4.11 4.76 47.06
N TRP A 380 5.06 4.92 46.11
CA TRP A 380 6.49 5.11 46.38
C TRP A 380 7.09 5.89 45.21
N GLY A 381 7.68 7.05 45.53
CA GLY A 381 8.44 7.86 44.59
C GLY A 381 9.92 7.50 44.63
N ALA A 382 10.62 7.73 43.52
CA ALA A 382 12.05 7.98 43.53
C ALA A 382 12.39 8.90 42.36
N ARG A 383 12.73 10.14 42.72
CA ARG A 383 13.39 11.15 41.88
C ARG A 383 14.85 10.75 41.72
N TYR A 384 15.42 10.87 40.53
CA TYR A 384 16.87 11.10 40.41
C TYR A 384 17.18 12.23 39.44
N TRP A 385 18.20 12.96 39.88
CA TRP A 385 18.66 14.28 39.46
C TRP A 385 19.28 14.32 38.06
N VAL A 386 19.01 15.42 37.37
CA VAL A 386 19.80 15.91 36.23
C VAL A 386 20.97 16.71 36.78
N ALA A 387 22.20 16.30 36.46
CA ALA A 387 23.38 17.15 36.57
C ALA A 387 23.96 17.38 35.17
N ARG A 388 23.85 18.62 34.69
CA ARG A 388 24.63 19.12 33.56
C ARG A 388 26.03 19.49 34.06
N LYS A 389 27.07 19.06 33.34
CA LYS A 389 28.29 19.86 33.18
C LYS A 389 28.96 19.56 31.83
N ALA A 390 29.39 20.65 31.20
CA ALA A 390 29.99 20.75 29.88
C ALA A 390 31.44 20.25 29.85
N GLY A 391 31.95 19.91 28.67
CA GLY A 391 33.38 19.72 28.44
C GLY A 391 33.69 19.01 27.13
N VAL A 392 34.29 19.75 26.21
CA VAL A 392 34.73 19.38 24.84
C VAL A 392 35.91 18.40 24.87
N ALA A 393 35.94 17.45 23.93
CA ALA A 393 37.09 17.10 23.04
C ALA A 393 37.27 15.59 22.77
N ALA A 394 37.32 15.28 21.46
CA ALA A 394 38.09 14.22 20.81
C ALA A 394 37.95 12.76 21.30
N SER A 395 37.09 12.02 20.62
CA SER A 395 37.00 10.56 20.69
C SER A 395 38.25 9.90 20.07
N THR A 396 39.11 9.31 20.91
CA THR A 396 40.01 8.22 20.51
C THR A 396 39.44 6.93 21.07
N LEU A 397 39.00 6.04 20.18
CA LEU A 397 38.39 4.75 20.52
C LEU A 397 39.48 3.77 20.95
N ILE A 398 39.63 3.54 22.25
CA ILE A 398 40.42 2.43 22.81
C ILE A 398 39.45 1.25 23.00
N ILE A 399 39.54 0.25 22.12
CA ILE A 399 38.82 -1.01 22.29
C ILE A 399 39.55 -1.85 23.34
N ARG A 400 39.00 -1.90 24.56
CA ARG A 400 39.35 -2.92 25.57
C ARG A 400 38.59 -4.20 25.23
N ILE A 401 39.30 -5.19 24.69
CA ILE A 401 38.80 -6.57 24.58
C ILE A 401 38.88 -7.20 25.98
N THR A 402 37.73 -7.45 26.59
CA THR A 402 37.62 -8.28 27.81
C THR A 402 37.38 -9.72 27.37
N LEU A 403 38.42 -10.55 27.44
CA LEU A 403 38.31 -12.00 27.27
C LEU A 403 37.78 -12.62 28.56
N LEU A 404 36.52 -13.06 28.55
CA LEU A 404 35.98 -14.00 29.53
C LEU A 404 36.29 -15.42 29.01
N THR A 405 37.36 -16.02 29.52
CA THR A 405 37.58 -17.46 29.43
C THR A 405 37.26 -18.09 30.77
N CYS A 406 36.21 -18.91 30.80
CA CYS A 406 35.95 -19.85 31.89
C CYS A 406 36.85 -21.07 31.62
N SER A 407 37.83 -21.31 32.48
CA SER A 407 38.68 -22.49 32.45
C SER A 407 38.35 -23.41 33.63
N THR A 408 38.22 -24.70 33.35
CA THR A 408 38.54 -25.78 34.29
C THR A 408 39.22 -26.90 33.50
N GLY A 409 40.56 -26.97 33.57
CA GLY A 409 41.38 -28.05 33.01
C GLY A 409 42.85 -27.64 32.84
N PRO A 410 43.84 -28.38 33.39
CA PRO A 410 45.16 -27.83 33.69
C PRO A 410 46.16 -27.82 32.51
N CYS A 411 46.76 -26.64 32.36
CA CYS A 411 48.12 -26.26 31.92
C CYS A 411 49.10 -27.36 31.46
N ASP A 412 49.71 -27.14 30.29
CA ASP A 412 51.16 -27.32 30.13
C ASP A 412 51.77 -26.12 29.37
N ARG A 413 52.87 -25.60 29.91
CA ARG A 413 53.54 -24.35 29.57
C ARG A 413 54.71 -24.64 28.64
N ARG A 414 54.76 -24.01 27.46
CA ARG A 414 56.05 -23.60 26.86
C ARG A 414 55.89 -22.52 25.77
N ARG A 415 56.60 -21.41 26.01
CA ARG A 415 57.04 -20.33 25.10
C ARG A 415 56.14 -19.10 24.91
N ILE A 416 56.28 -18.18 25.87
CA ILE A 416 56.30 -16.72 25.68
C ILE A 416 57.68 -16.24 26.11
N ARG A 417 58.33 -15.40 25.28
CA ARG A 417 59.52 -14.52 25.47
C ARG A 417 60.04 -14.24 24.05
N ASP A 418 60.30 -13.04 23.56
CA ASP A 418 60.56 -11.71 24.11
C ASP A 418 60.25 -10.68 23.01
N LEU A 419 59.94 -9.43 23.36
CA LEU A 419 60.52 -8.20 22.74
C LEU A 419 59.77 -6.94 23.22
N GLU A 420 60.37 -6.28 24.21
CA GLU A 420 60.23 -4.85 24.47
C GLU A 420 61.11 -4.06 23.49
N GLY A 421 60.75 -2.79 23.19
CA GLY A 421 61.76 -1.81 22.75
C GLY A 421 61.34 -0.70 21.79
N ALA A 422 60.86 0.40 22.38
CA ALA A 422 61.13 1.81 22.01
C ALA A 422 60.62 2.45 20.70
N VAL A 423 60.08 3.66 20.90
CA VAL A 423 59.52 4.65 19.97
C VAL A 423 60.62 5.52 19.34
N MET A 424 60.50 5.87 18.04
CA MET A 424 60.97 7.16 17.54
C MET A 424 60.20 7.66 16.29
N THR A 425 59.95 8.96 16.29
CA THR A 425 59.21 9.85 15.37
C THR A 425 59.81 10.00 13.98
N LEU A 426 58.96 10.18 12.95
CA LEU A 426 59.34 10.89 11.71
C LEU A 426 58.18 11.67 11.07
N THR A 427 58.49 12.90 10.68
CA THR A 427 57.61 13.95 10.14
C THR A 427 57.37 13.86 8.63
N ARG A 428 56.31 14.56 8.21
CA ARG A 428 55.81 14.75 6.83
C ARG A 428 56.86 15.23 5.81
N ARG A 429 56.69 14.71 4.58
CA ARG A 429 57.24 15.11 3.26
C ARG A 429 58.58 14.50 2.85
N GLY A 430 58.48 13.40 2.10
CA GLY A 430 59.53 12.83 1.26
C GLY A 430 58.92 11.82 0.29
N LEU A 431 58.78 12.26 -0.96
CA LEU A 431 58.25 11.68 -2.20
C LEU A 431 58.26 10.14 -2.35
N LEU A 432 57.15 9.51 -2.76
CA LEU A 432 56.68 9.29 -4.15
C LEU A 432 57.60 8.39 -5.01
N ALA A 433 56.98 7.31 -5.50
CA ALA A 433 57.31 6.45 -6.66
C ALA A 433 57.99 5.09 -6.39
N GLY A 434 57.36 4.04 -6.94
CA GLY A 434 57.93 2.69 -7.16
C GLY A 434 57.43 1.64 -6.16
N ALA A 435 56.18 1.20 -6.21
CA ALA A 435 55.68 0.13 -7.08
C ALA A 435 56.16 -1.29 -6.71
N ALA A 436 55.16 -2.17 -6.61
CA ALA A 436 55.18 -3.62 -6.62
C ALA A 436 55.35 -4.37 -5.28
N ALA A 437 54.32 -5.20 -5.03
CA ALA A 437 54.31 -6.40 -4.21
C ALA A 437 54.36 -6.23 -2.68
N LEU A 438 53.17 -6.15 -2.08
CA LEU A 438 52.69 -7.00 -0.96
C LEU A 438 51.50 -6.32 -0.29
N GLY A 439 50.34 -6.40 -0.93
CA GLY A 439 49.06 -6.01 -0.36
C GLY A 439 48.29 -7.24 0.10
N ALA A 440 48.69 -7.86 1.21
CA ALA A 440 47.79 -8.71 1.98
C ALA A 440 46.79 -7.78 2.68
N GLY A 441 45.74 -7.41 1.94
CA GLY A 441 44.63 -6.64 2.47
C GLY A 441 43.94 -7.45 3.56
N ALA A 442 43.91 -6.92 4.77
CA ALA A 442 42.95 -7.34 5.78
C ALA A 442 41.55 -7.28 5.15
N LEU A 443 40.89 -8.43 5.05
CA LEU A 443 39.49 -8.54 4.66
C LEU A 443 38.66 -7.76 5.67
N VAL A 444 38.31 -6.53 5.31
CA VAL A 444 37.17 -5.82 5.89
C VAL A 444 35.95 -6.69 5.57
N PRO A 445 35.12 -7.09 6.56
CA PRO A 445 33.91 -7.84 6.25
C PRO A 445 33.07 -6.98 5.30
N ALA A 446 32.75 -7.55 4.14
CA ALA A 446 31.92 -6.89 3.14
C ALA A 446 30.63 -6.41 3.82
N THR A 447 30.45 -5.10 3.89
CA THR A 447 29.19 -4.49 4.27
C THR A 447 28.11 -5.04 3.35
N ALA A 448 27.04 -5.60 3.94
CA ALA A 448 25.89 -6.11 3.20
C ALA A 448 25.46 -5.09 2.14
N ALA A 449 25.37 -5.53 0.89
CA ALA A 449 24.86 -4.68 -0.18
C ALA A 449 23.44 -4.25 0.21
N ALA A 450 23.19 -2.94 0.27
CA ALA A 450 21.86 -2.42 0.52
C ALA A 450 20.90 -2.93 -0.56
N ALA A 451 19.66 -3.23 -0.17
CA ALA A 451 18.60 -3.56 -1.12
C ALA A 451 18.50 -2.47 -2.21
N PRO A 452 18.06 -2.78 -3.43
CA PRO A 452 18.01 -1.80 -4.51
C PRO A 452 17.10 -0.64 -4.11
N ALA A 453 17.42 0.56 -4.59
CA ALA A 453 16.73 1.79 -4.22
C ALA A 453 15.21 1.62 -4.28
N GLY A 454 14.54 1.92 -3.16
CA GLY A 454 13.10 1.76 -3.00
C GLY A 454 12.66 0.52 -2.21
N PHE A 455 13.52 -0.47 -1.97
CA PHE A 455 13.20 -1.62 -1.10
C PHE A 455 13.86 -1.50 0.29
N PRO A 456 13.17 -1.87 1.39
CA PRO A 456 13.73 -1.77 2.72
C PRO A 456 14.79 -2.84 2.95
N ASP A 457 15.69 -2.56 3.89
CA ASP A 457 16.61 -3.55 4.44
C ASP A 457 15.86 -4.50 5.38
N TYR A 458 15.76 -5.77 5.03
CA TYR A 458 15.10 -6.79 5.86
C TYR A 458 16.07 -7.39 6.86
N ARG A 459 15.81 -7.14 8.15
CA ARG A 459 16.64 -7.61 9.26
C ARG A 459 15.99 -8.78 9.96
N TYR A 460 16.75 -9.87 10.09
CA TYR A 460 16.35 -11.05 10.86
C TYR A 460 15.78 -10.67 12.22
N GLN A 461 14.67 -11.30 12.60
CA GLN A 461 14.04 -11.14 13.91
C GLN A 461 14.11 -12.44 14.70
N ARG A 462 13.66 -13.55 14.11
CA ARG A 462 13.50 -14.85 14.79
C ARG A 462 13.18 -15.98 13.81
N LEU A 463 13.17 -17.21 14.31
CA LEU A 463 12.53 -18.34 13.63
C LEU A 463 10.99 -18.27 13.79
N ALA A 464 10.26 -18.68 12.75
CA ALA A 464 8.81 -18.80 12.79
C ALA A 464 8.35 -20.03 13.60
N LEU A 465 9.10 -21.12 13.49
CA LEU A 465 8.83 -22.42 14.10
C LEU A 465 10.07 -22.94 14.81
N VAL A 466 9.89 -23.59 15.96
CA VAL A 466 10.96 -24.31 16.65
C VAL A 466 10.85 -25.78 16.30
N LYS A 467 11.78 -26.28 15.48
CA LYS A 467 11.75 -27.66 14.94
C LYS A 467 11.55 -28.75 16.00
N SER A 468 12.17 -28.60 17.17
CA SER A 468 12.06 -29.57 18.27
C SER A 468 10.67 -29.64 18.91
N LYS A 469 9.78 -28.67 18.63
CA LYS A 469 8.38 -28.66 19.10
C LYS A 469 7.39 -29.18 18.06
N LEU A 470 7.84 -29.44 16.83
CA LEU A 470 6.97 -29.94 15.76
C LEU A 470 6.73 -31.43 15.91
N ARG A 471 5.47 -31.86 15.86
CA ARG A 471 5.10 -33.28 15.83
C ARG A 471 5.34 -33.87 14.44
N TYR A 472 5.16 -33.08 13.39
CA TYR A 472 5.37 -33.52 12.02
C TYR A 472 6.54 -32.75 11.37
N ASN A 473 7.74 -33.34 11.47
CA ASN A 473 8.95 -32.87 10.83
C ASN A 473 9.83 -34.06 10.42
N PRO A 474 9.36 -34.92 9.50
CA PRO A 474 10.02 -36.20 9.21
C PRO A 474 11.41 -36.06 8.60
N THR A 475 11.75 -34.90 8.04
CA THR A 475 12.98 -34.69 7.28
C THR A 475 13.94 -33.68 7.92
N GLY A 476 13.53 -33.01 8.99
CA GLY A 476 14.38 -32.04 9.69
C GLY A 476 14.57 -30.71 8.96
N GLU A 477 13.95 -30.50 7.80
CA GLU A 477 14.07 -29.31 6.97
C GLU A 477 12.69 -28.73 6.65
N LEU A 478 12.50 -27.43 6.84
CA LEU A 478 11.23 -26.73 6.61
C LEU A 478 11.40 -25.69 5.48
N ILE A 479 10.54 -25.76 4.46
CA ILE A 479 10.68 -24.97 3.23
C ILE A 479 9.37 -24.30 2.80
N PHE A 480 9.52 -23.33 1.87
CA PHE A 480 8.44 -22.60 1.18
C PHE A 480 7.35 -22.05 2.10
N PRO A 481 7.70 -21.12 3.01
CA PRO A 481 6.71 -20.48 3.85
C PRO A 481 5.70 -19.66 3.02
N CYS A 482 4.42 -19.81 3.35
CA CYS A 482 3.35 -18.99 2.80
C CYS A 482 2.39 -18.56 3.93
N VAL A 483 2.43 -17.28 4.31
CA VAL A 483 1.60 -16.74 5.41
C VAL A 483 0.33 -16.09 4.84
N ARG A 484 -0.83 -16.41 5.42
CA ARG A 484 -2.13 -15.81 5.06
C ARG A 484 -2.89 -15.32 6.28
N GLY A 485 -3.38 -14.08 6.19
CA GLY A 485 -4.33 -13.54 7.16
C GLY A 485 -5.70 -14.19 6.98
N THR A 486 -6.32 -14.56 8.09
CA THR A 486 -7.58 -15.31 8.11
C THR A 486 -8.79 -14.40 8.36
N LYS A 487 -8.58 -13.27 9.04
CA LYS A 487 -9.64 -12.34 9.45
C LYS A 487 -10.45 -11.86 8.25
N GLY A 488 -11.78 -11.97 8.36
CA GLY A 488 -12.73 -11.51 7.35
C GLY A 488 -12.87 -12.43 6.13
N ARG A 489 -12.18 -13.57 6.12
CA ARG A 489 -12.18 -14.53 4.99
C ARG A 489 -12.50 -15.94 5.44
N ILE A 490 -11.80 -16.42 6.46
CA ILE A 490 -11.97 -17.76 7.00
C ILE A 490 -12.89 -17.67 8.23
N PRO A 491 -14.13 -18.19 8.17
CA PRO A 491 -14.98 -18.25 9.34
C PRO A 491 -14.38 -19.22 10.36
N ASN A 492 -14.43 -18.86 11.65
CA ASN A 492 -13.92 -19.69 12.75
C ASN A 492 -12.45 -20.11 12.61
N ALA A 493 -11.60 -19.25 12.05
CA ALA A 493 -10.17 -19.52 11.90
C ALA A 493 -9.49 -19.82 13.24
N LEU A 494 -8.49 -20.71 13.24
CA LEU A 494 -7.73 -21.11 14.44
C LEU A 494 -6.98 -19.93 15.07
N ALA A 495 -6.51 -19.00 14.25
CA ALA A 495 -5.90 -17.74 14.66
C ALA A 495 -5.89 -16.74 13.50
N ALA A 496 -5.34 -15.55 13.74
CA ALA A 496 -5.28 -14.45 12.78
C ALA A 496 -4.46 -14.74 11.51
N TYR A 497 -3.47 -15.62 11.62
CA TYR A 497 -2.52 -15.96 10.57
C TYR A 497 -2.34 -17.46 10.48
N TYR A 498 -2.37 -17.95 9.25
CA TYR A 498 -1.98 -19.30 8.88
C TYR A 498 -0.64 -19.25 8.16
N LEU A 499 0.31 -20.07 8.58
CA LEU A 499 1.57 -20.33 7.91
C LEU A 499 1.50 -21.72 7.29
N TYR A 500 1.45 -21.77 5.96
CA TYR A 500 1.63 -23.00 5.21
C TYR A 500 3.13 -23.23 4.98
N TYR A 501 3.59 -24.45 5.17
CA TYR A 501 4.97 -24.86 4.95
C TYR A 501 5.04 -26.34 4.59
N ALA A 502 6.20 -26.84 4.19
CA ALA A 502 6.40 -28.27 3.96
C ALA A 502 7.73 -28.74 4.55
N PRO A 503 7.77 -29.94 5.17
CA PRO A 503 9.01 -30.68 5.32
C PRO A 503 9.56 -31.03 3.93
N HIS A 504 10.83 -30.73 3.66
CA HIS A 504 11.44 -31.02 2.36
C HIS A 504 11.76 -32.52 2.24
N ASP A 505 11.55 -33.10 1.04
CA ASP A 505 11.80 -34.52 0.72
C ASP A 505 10.80 -35.53 1.31
N ALA A 506 10.88 -36.80 0.88
CA ALA A 506 9.93 -37.86 1.20
C ALA A 506 9.88 -38.23 2.70
N PRO A 507 8.69 -38.45 3.29
CA PRO A 507 7.35 -38.39 2.67
C PRO A 507 6.78 -36.97 2.50
N GLY A 508 7.43 -35.95 3.09
CA GLY A 508 7.05 -34.54 2.96
C GLY A 508 5.62 -34.26 3.42
N GLY A 509 4.94 -33.34 2.72
CA GLY A 509 3.54 -33.01 2.93
C GLY A 509 3.33 -31.54 3.28
N ILE A 510 2.18 -30.99 2.89
CA ILE A 510 1.85 -29.61 3.28
C ILE A 510 1.38 -29.59 4.72
N CYS A 511 2.01 -28.74 5.52
CA CYS A 511 1.72 -28.50 6.91
C CYS A 511 1.15 -27.11 7.11
N LEU A 512 0.43 -26.95 8.21
CA LEU A 512 -0.14 -25.70 8.68
C LEU A 512 0.38 -25.39 10.09
N ALA A 513 0.73 -24.15 10.32
CA ALA A 513 0.85 -23.58 11.65
C ALA A 513 0.04 -22.28 11.74
N TYR A 514 -0.26 -21.81 12.94
CA TYR A 514 -1.09 -20.62 13.12
C TYR A 514 -0.60 -19.74 14.28
N ALA A 515 -0.87 -18.44 14.17
CA ALA A 515 -0.51 -17.44 15.17
C ALA A 515 -1.50 -16.26 15.12
N ASN A 516 -1.67 -15.56 16.24
CA ASN A 516 -2.42 -14.31 16.31
C ASN A 516 -1.58 -13.07 15.94
N SER A 517 -0.25 -13.24 15.86
CA SER A 517 0.70 -12.17 15.56
C SER A 517 1.89 -12.70 14.75
N LEU A 518 2.52 -11.84 13.94
CA LEU A 518 3.84 -12.15 13.35
C LEU A 518 5.02 -11.88 14.28
N ASP A 519 4.78 -11.42 15.50
CA ASP A 519 5.82 -11.26 16.52
C ASP A 519 5.91 -12.47 17.47
N GLU A 520 5.02 -13.46 17.35
CA GLU A 520 5.01 -14.68 18.20
C GLU A 520 5.33 -15.97 17.44
N GLU A 521 5.87 -16.97 18.14
CA GLU A 521 6.11 -18.31 17.58
C GLU A 521 4.80 -18.92 17.05
N PHE A 522 4.84 -19.49 15.83
CA PHE A 522 3.68 -20.16 15.27
C PHE A 522 3.43 -21.50 15.96
N THR A 523 2.16 -21.81 16.21
CA THR A 523 1.72 -23.08 16.79
C THR A 523 1.39 -24.07 15.67
N GLU A 524 1.98 -25.26 15.72
CA GLU A 524 1.70 -26.33 14.73
C GLU A 524 0.25 -26.81 14.82
N TYR A 525 -0.41 -26.96 13.67
CA TYR A 525 -1.71 -27.60 13.58
C TYR A 525 -1.61 -29.11 13.87
N ALA A 526 -2.47 -29.61 14.76
CA ALA A 526 -2.40 -30.99 15.23
C ALA A 526 -2.70 -32.04 14.17
N GLY A 527 -3.44 -31.68 13.11
CA GLY A 527 -3.76 -32.56 12.00
C GLY A 527 -2.71 -32.60 10.90
N ASN A 528 -1.50 -32.06 11.11
CA ASN A 528 -0.47 -32.08 10.07
C ASN A 528 -0.01 -33.51 9.72
N PRO A 529 0.30 -33.77 8.43
CA PRO A 529 0.20 -32.85 7.31
C PRO A 529 -1.25 -32.73 6.81
N ILE A 530 -1.66 -31.51 6.43
CA ILE A 530 -2.98 -31.21 5.87
C ILE A 530 -3.13 -31.68 4.42
N ILE A 531 -2.01 -31.85 3.70
CA ILE A 531 -1.95 -32.54 2.40
C ILE A 531 -0.83 -33.58 2.46
N LYS A 532 -1.18 -34.84 2.23
CA LYS A 532 -0.26 -35.98 2.21
C LYS A 532 0.31 -36.21 0.81
N ASN A 533 1.37 -37.00 0.71
CA ASN A 533 1.91 -37.49 -0.57
C ASN A 533 1.02 -38.53 -1.28
N THR A 534 -0.08 -38.93 -0.65
CA THR A 534 -1.13 -39.75 -1.23
C THR A 534 -2.48 -39.04 -1.07
N TRP A 535 -3.23 -38.99 -2.17
CA TRP A 535 -4.61 -38.52 -2.18
C TRP A 535 -5.48 -39.57 -2.88
N PRO A 536 -6.39 -40.26 -2.15
CA PRO A 536 -7.14 -41.39 -2.69
C PRO A 536 -7.84 -41.07 -4.02
N GLY A 537 -7.58 -41.90 -5.03
CA GLY A 537 -8.16 -41.76 -6.37
C GLY A 537 -7.59 -40.62 -7.21
N GLN A 538 -6.64 -39.82 -6.70
CA GLN A 538 -6.07 -38.67 -7.41
C GLN A 538 -4.58 -38.86 -7.71
N TYR A 539 -3.75 -39.12 -6.68
CA TYR A 539 -2.32 -39.35 -6.87
C TYR A 539 -1.69 -40.14 -5.73
N SER A 540 -0.53 -40.72 -6.02
CA SER A 540 0.42 -41.29 -5.06
C SER A 540 1.83 -40.97 -5.55
N VAL A 541 2.53 -40.08 -4.85
CA VAL A 541 3.84 -39.53 -5.25
C VAL A 541 4.87 -39.69 -4.14
N SER A 542 6.15 -39.54 -4.44
CA SER A 542 7.23 -39.66 -3.46
C SER A 542 7.09 -38.65 -2.30
N HIS A 543 6.78 -37.39 -2.64
CA HIS A 543 6.63 -36.29 -1.70
C HIS A 543 5.64 -35.24 -2.23
N VAL A 544 5.19 -34.35 -1.34
CA VAL A 544 4.43 -33.14 -1.70
C VAL A 544 5.07 -31.94 -1.01
N SER A 545 5.24 -30.83 -1.73
CA SER A 545 5.93 -29.64 -1.21
C SER A 545 5.53 -28.32 -1.90
N SER A 546 6.20 -27.25 -1.47
CA SER A 546 6.06 -25.86 -1.92
C SER A 546 4.62 -25.34 -1.93
N PRO A 547 3.99 -25.21 -0.75
CA PRO A 547 2.65 -24.68 -0.68
C PRO A 547 2.63 -23.19 -1.03
N HIS A 548 1.69 -22.81 -1.88
CA HIS A 548 1.28 -21.44 -2.05
C HIS A 548 -0.22 -21.32 -1.92
N ALA A 549 -0.67 -20.82 -0.77
CA ALA A 549 -2.08 -20.53 -0.54
C ALA A 549 -2.44 -19.18 -1.19
N LEU A 550 -3.58 -19.12 -1.88
CA LEU A 550 -4.17 -17.91 -2.44
C LEU A 550 -5.63 -17.87 -2.00
N TRP A 551 -6.07 -16.79 -1.36
CA TRP A 551 -7.51 -16.58 -1.19
C TRP A 551 -8.10 -16.10 -2.51
N ASN A 552 -9.07 -16.84 -3.04
CA ASN A 552 -9.81 -16.46 -4.24
C ASN A 552 -11.16 -15.87 -3.80
N ASP A 553 -11.26 -14.53 -3.90
CA ASP A 553 -12.45 -13.78 -3.50
C ASP A 553 -13.68 -14.11 -4.36
N ASP A 554 -13.50 -14.54 -5.62
CA ASP A 554 -14.62 -14.84 -6.53
C ASP A 554 -15.39 -16.10 -6.10
N VAL A 555 -14.74 -17.00 -5.37
CA VAL A 555 -15.33 -18.27 -4.90
C VAL A 555 -15.30 -18.43 -3.39
N ASN A 556 -14.77 -17.45 -2.65
CA ASN A 556 -14.61 -17.46 -1.19
C ASN A 556 -13.90 -18.72 -0.66
N ARG A 557 -12.79 -19.11 -1.31
CA ARG A 557 -12.00 -20.28 -0.92
C ARG A 557 -10.51 -20.00 -1.02
N ILE A 558 -9.72 -20.70 -0.21
CA ILE A 558 -8.28 -20.82 -0.41
C ILE A 558 -8.03 -21.82 -1.53
N TYR A 559 -7.30 -21.38 -2.55
CA TYR A 559 -6.62 -22.21 -3.53
C TYR A 559 -5.20 -22.48 -3.05
N LEU A 560 -4.85 -23.75 -2.87
CA LEU A 560 -3.54 -24.19 -2.43
C LEU A 560 -2.83 -24.87 -3.60
N TYR A 561 -1.81 -24.20 -4.12
CA TYR A 561 -0.92 -24.74 -5.13
C TYR A 561 0.24 -25.48 -4.47
N PHE A 562 0.59 -26.65 -4.96
CA PHE A 562 1.69 -27.47 -4.43
C PHE A 562 2.18 -28.43 -5.52
N HIS A 563 3.42 -28.92 -5.44
CA HIS A 563 3.87 -29.99 -6.34
C HIS A 563 3.97 -31.32 -5.61
N GLY A 564 3.90 -32.39 -6.40
CA GLY A 564 4.26 -33.74 -5.98
C GLY A 564 5.65 -34.04 -6.53
N GLU A 565 5.73 -34.96 -7.48
CA GLU A 565 6.88 -35.00 -8.38
C GLU A 565 7.12 -33.61 -9.02
N ASN A 566 8.39 -33.23 -9.11
CA ASN A 566 8.81 -31.88 -9.52
C ASN A 566 8.36 -31.47 -10.93
N GLN A 567 7.85 -32.42 -11.71
CA GLN A 567 7.32 -32.20 -13.05
C GLN A 567 5.89 -31.67 -13.08
N VAL A 568 5.19 -31.62 -11.94
CA VAL A 568 3.76 -31.29 -11.89
C VAL A 568 3.39 -30.46 -10.66
N THR A 569 2.76 -29.31 -10.89
CA THR A 569 2.04 -28.54 -9.87
C THR A 569 0.54 -28.86 -9.92
N ARG A 570 -0.03 -29.03 -8.73
CA ARG A 570 -1.42 -29.38 -8.43
C ARG A 570 -2.11 -28.24 -7.69
N LEU A 571 -3.43 -28.29 -7.69
CA LEU A 571 -4.30 -27.38 -6.98
C LEU A 571 -5.28 -28.17 -6.11
N ALA A 572 -5.50 -27.69 -4.89
CA ALA A 572 -6.61 -28.07 -4.03
C ALA A 572 -7.32 -26.81 -3.50
N SER A 573 -8.58 -26.92 -3.08
CA SER A 573 -9.32 -25.79 -2.50
C SER A 573 -10.00 -26.09 -1.16
N ALA A 574 -10.04 -25.12 -0.25
CA ALA A 574 -10.71 -25.22 1.05
C ALA A 574 -11.42 -23.90 1.40
N ALA A 575 -12.59 -23.97 2.04
CA ALA A 575 -13.24 -22.78 2.59
C ALA A 575 -12.58 -22.32 3.90
N ASP A 576 -12.14 -23.27 4.73
CA ASP A 576 -11.56 -23.02 6.05
C ASP A 576 -10.03 -22.94 6.05
N GLY A 577 -9.40 -23.23 4.91
CA GLY A 577 -7.95 -23.28 4.75
C GLY A 577 -7.26 -24.49 5.40
N ILE A 578 -8.02 -25.51 5.82
CA ILE A 578 -7.51 -26.71 6.50
C ILE A 578 -7.96 -27.97 5.76
N HIS A 579 -9.26 -28.09 5.48
CA HIS A 579 -9.86 -29.28 4.88
C HIS A 579 -10.00 -29.08 3.37
N PHE A 580 -8.95 -29.47 2.64
CA PHE A 580 -8.86 -29.27 1.21
C PHE A 580 -9.54 -30.38 0.41
N SER A 581 -10.18 -30.00 -0.69
CA SER A 581 -10.63 -30.87 -1.78
C SER A 581 -9.63 -30.76 -2.94
N TYR A 582 -9.24 -31.88 -3.54
CA TYR A 582 -8.39 -31.86 -4.72
C TYR A 582 -9.15 -31.30 -5.92
N GLU A 583 -8.50 -30.42 -6.68
CA GLU A 583 -9.08 -29.83 -7.89
C GLU A 583 -8.51 -30.51 -9.13
N LYS A 584 -7.23 -30.27 -9.45
CA LYS A 584 -6.56 -30.79 -10.66
C LYS A 584 -5.06 -30.52 -10.69
N GLU A 585 -4.38 -31.06 -11.70
CA GLU A 585 -3.06 -30.59 -12.14
C GLU A 585 -3.22 -29.28 -12.92
N VAL A 586 -2.37 -28.28 -12.64
CA VAL A 586 -2.47 -26.93 -13.23
C VAL A 586 -1.22 -26.51 -14.02
N LEU A 587 -0.08 -27.15 -13.77
CA LEU A 587 1.16 -26.93 -14.51
C LEU A 587 1.92 -28.25 -14.59
N SER A 588 2.52 -28.53 -15.75
CA SER A 588 3.48 -29.62 -15.91
C SER A 588 4.55 -29.28 -16.94
N THR A 589 5.65 -30.04 -16.95
CA THR A 589 6.72 -29.93 -17.97
C THR A 589 6.19 -30.02 -19.40
N ARG A 590 5.08 -30.73 -19.64
CA ARG A 590 4.44 -30.84 -20.96
C ARG A 590 3.85 -29.53 -21.47
N LEU A 591 3.62 -28.56 -20.60
CA LEU A 591 3.10 -27.23 -20.94
C LEU A 591 4.21 -26.20 -21.17
N GLN A 592 5.47 -26.62 -21.04
CA GLN A 592 6.66 -25.79 -21.15
C GLN A 592 7.49 -26.17 -22.39
N PRO A 593 8.49 -25.36 -22.77
CA PRO A 593 9.36 -25.68 -23.90
C PRO A 593 10.01 -27.05 -23.79
N ALA A 594 10.26 -27.68 -24.95
CA ALA A 594 10.96 -28.96 -25.02
C ALA A 594 12.32 -28.88 -24.30
N GLY A 595 12.66 -29.93 -23.55
CA GLY A 595 13.86 -29.97 -22.70
C GLY A 595 13.63 -29.45 -21.28
N THR A 596 12.42 -29.02 -20.91
CA THR A 596 12.06 -28.73 -19.51
C THR A 596 11.93 -30.04 -18.72
N THR A 597 12.70 -30.18 -17.64
CA THR A 597 12.75 -31.36 -16.78
C THR A 597 11.99 -31.18 -15.45
N GLU A 598 11.70 -29.93 -15.07
CA GLU A 598 11.02 -29.56 -13.81
C GLU A 598 10.17 -28.29 -13.97
N THR A 599 9.02 -28.26 -13.29
CA THR A 599 8.10 -27.11 -13.19
C THR A 599 7.54 -27.01 -11.77
N SER A 600 8.42 -26.74 -10.81
CA SER A 600 8.12 -26.74 -9.38
C SER A 600 8.10 -25.33 -8.81
N TYR A 601 7.80 -25.21 -7.52
CA TYR A 601 7.84 -23.95 -6.77
C TYR A 601 6.89 -22.85 -7.29
N ALA A 602 5.75 -23.27 -7.83
CA ALA A 602 4.74 -22.38 -8.37
C ALA A 602 4.10 -21.50 -7.29
N ARG A 603 3.99 -20.20 -7.58
CA ARG A 603 3.30 -19.22 -6.76
C ARG A 603 2.41 -18.35 -7.61
N VAL A 604 1.22 -18.07 -7.10
CA VAL A 604 0.13 -17.38 -7.81
C VAL A 604 -0.24 -16.07 -7.14
N PHE A 605 -0.35 -15.02 -7.93
CA PHE A 605 -0.64 -13.67 -7.46
C PHE A 605 -1.77 -13.07 -8.29
N ARG A 606 -2.61 -12.25 -7.65
CA ARG A 606 -3.56 -11.41 -8.37
C ARG A 606 -2.78 -10.28 -9.06
N GLN A 607 -2.92 -10.18 -10.37
CA GLN A 607 -2.24 -9.22 -11.21
C GLN A 607 -3.03 -9.09 -12.50
N ASP A 608 -3.60 -7.91 -12.74
CA ASP A 608 -4.38 -7.67 -13.94
C ASP A 608 -3.46 -7.51 -15.15
N LEU A 609 -3.76 -8.30 -16.19
CA LEU A 609 -3.09 -8.29 -17.49
C LEU A 609 -4.16 -8.15 -18.57
N PRO A 610 -4.69 -6.93 -18.81
CA PRO A 610 -5.80 -6.71 -19.74
C PRO A 610 -5.51 -7.23 -21.16
N SER A 611 -4.29 -7.04 -21.65
CA SER A 611 -3.85 -7.51 -22.97
C SER A 611 -3.87 -9.04 -23.13
N LYS A 612 -3.96 -9.77 -22.01
CA LYS A 612 -4.01 -11.24 -21.94
C LYS A 612 -5.34 -11.76 -21.40
N ASN A 613 -6.31 -10.88 -21.16
CA ASN A 613 -7.58 -11.19 -20.50
C ASN A 613 -7.37 -12.01 -19.21
N ALA A 614 -6.40 -11.61 -18.39
CA ALA A 614 -6.02 -12.34 -17.18
C ALA A 614 -6.03 -11.43 -15.94
N ARG A 615 -6.32 -12.04 -14.79
CA ARG A 615 -6.38 -11.40 -13.47
C ARG A 615 -5.39 -12.01 -12.48
N TYR A 616 -4.72 -13.09 -12.89
CA TYR A 616 -3.77 -13.84 -12.08
C TYR A 616 -2.51 -14.16 -12.89
N VAL A 617 -1.38 -14.12 -12.20
CA VAL A 617 -0.07 -14.54 -12.73
C VAL A 617 0.48 -15.64 -11.84
N MET A 618 1.05 -16.66 -12.47
CA MET A 618 1.86 -17.69 -11.83
C MET A 618 3.32 -17.46 -12.19
N VAL A 619 4.20 -17.51 -11.20
CA VAL A 619 5.66 -17.63 -11.38
C VAL A 619 6.12 -18.95 -10.77
N PHE A 620 7.08 -19.61 -11.40
CA PHE A 620 7.54 -20.95 -10.99
C PHE A 620 8.98 -21.17 -11.41
N MET A 621 9.63 -22.18 -10.86
CA MET A 621 10.97 -22.59 -11.25
C MET A 621 10.89 -23.58 -12.42
N LEU A 622 11.74 -23.36 -13.41
CA LEU A 622 12.01 -24.27 -14.51
C LEU A 622 13.36 -24.95 -14.26
N ASN A 623 13.50 -26.24 -14.55
CA ASN A 623 14.82 -26.87 -14.77
C ASN A 623 14.88 -27.39 -16.20
N ASN A 624 16.06 -27.45 -16.77
CA ASN A 624 16.29 -27.96 -18.12
C ASN A 624 17.15 -29.24 -18.11
N THR A 625 17.41 -29.81 -19.29
CA THR A 625 18.23 -31.02 -19.46
C THR A 625 19.71 -30.80 -19.13
N THR A 626 20.19 -29.56 -19.07
CA THR A 626 21.54 -29.21 -18.62
C THR A 626 21.59 -28.94 -17.11
N ASN A 627 20.49 -29.18 -16.39
CA ASN A 627 20.35 -29.03 -14.95
C ASN A 627 20.61 -27.59 -14.45
N HIS A 628 20.09 -26.61 -15.19
CA HIS A 628 20.08 -25.19 -14.80
C HIS A 628 18.67 -24.67 -14.62
N ARG A 629 18.49 -23.86 -13.57
CA ARG A 629 17.18 -23.37 -13.16
C ARG A 629 16.92 -21.92 -13.56
N ASP A 630 15.77 -21.69 -14.17
CA ASP A 630 15.25 -20.38 -14.58
C ASP A 630 13.90 -20.09 -13.91
N ILE A 631 13.40 -18.85 -14.03
CA ILE A 631 12.04 -18.50 -13.59
C ILE A 631 11.09 -18.51 -14.80
N GLY A 632 10.08 -19.39 -14.76
CA GLY A 632 8.96 -19.43 -15.70
C GLY A 632 7.77 -18.60 -15.22
N TRP A 633 6.83 -18.34 -16.13
CA TRP A 633 5.59 -17.63 -15.78
C TRP A 633 4.40 -17.99 -16.69
N GLY A 634 3.20 -17.74 -16.18
CA GLY A 634 1.93 -17.91 -16.88
C GLY A 634 0.85 -17.01 -16.33
N TRP A 635 -0.31 -16.97 -17.00
CA TRP A 635 -1.43 -16.10 -16.66
C TRP A 635 -2.76 -16.85 -16.74
N SER A 636 -3.74 -16.36 -15.98
CA SER A 636 -5.07 -16.94 -15.86
C SER A 636 -6.13 -15.89 -15.54
N ALA A 637 -7.35 -16.08 -16.04
CA ALA A 637 -8.50 -15.24 -15.69
C ALA A 637 -9.14 -15.62 -14.35
N ASP A 638 -9.01 -16.89 -13.93
CA ASP A 638 -9.76 -17.51 -12.83
C ASP A 638 -8.86 -18.23 -11.80
N ALA A 639 -7.55 -18.25 -12.04
CA ALA A 639 -6.55 -19.00 -11.28
C ALA A 639 -6.67 -20.53 -11.37
N LEU A 640 -7.57 -21.05 -12.20
CA LEU A 640 -7.79 -22.48 -12.45
C LEU A 640 -7.21 -22.90 -13.80
N ASN A 641 -7.43 -22.10 -14.83
CA ASN A 641 -7.08 -22.41 -16.21
C ASN A 641 -5.94 -21.50 -16.66
N TRP A 642 -4.80 -22.10 -17.04
CA TRP A 642 -3.55 -21.39 -17.20
C TRP A 642 -3.05 -21.41 -18.64
N THR A 643 -2.52 -20.27 -19.08
CA THR A 643 -1.67 -20.17 -20.27
C THR A 643 -0.25 -19.85 -19.82
N PHE A 644 0.75 -20.52 -20.38
CA PHE A 644 2.14 -20.37 -19.98
C PHE A 644 3.01 -19.78 -21.09
N SER A 645 3.94 -18.91 -20.68
CA SER A 645 4.97 -18.40 -21.56
C SER A 645 5.93 -19.52 -21.98
N GLN A 646 6.27 -19.56 -23.27
CA GLN A 646 7.30 -20.46 -23.80
C GLN A 646 8.71 -19.87 -23.69
N THR A 647 8.85 -18.71 -23.03
CA THR A 647 10.13 -18.07 -22.73
C THR A 647 10.22 -17.79 -21.24
N PRO A 648 11.35 -18.10 -20.58
CA PRO A 648 11.55 -17.75 -19.18
C PRO A 648 11.33 -16.26 -18.91
N LEU A 649 10.79 -15.96 -17.72
CA LEU A 649 10.68 -14.62 -17.19
C LEU A 649 12.05 -14.07 -16.80
N VAL A 650 12.91 -14.89 -16.18
CA VAL A 650 14.30 -14.55 -15.84
C VAL A 650 15.16 -15.77 -16.10
N ARG A 651 16.31 -15.59 -16.76
CA ARG A 651 17.31 -16.66 -16.90
C ARG A 651 18.40 -16.50 -15.85
N HIS A 652 18.91 -17.61 -15.31
CA HIS A 652 20.06 -17.61 -14.39
C HIS A 652 21.28 -16.88 -14.99
N THR A 653 21.52 -17.07 -16.29
CA THR A 653 22.61 -16.41 -17.03
C THR A 653 22.51 -14.90 -17.01
N ASP A 654 21.30 -14.33 -17.05
CA ASP A 654 21.07 -12.89 -17.14
C ASP A 654 21.48 -12.17 -15.83
N VAL A 655 21.62 -12.93 -14.74
CA VAL A 655 21.97 -12.42 -13.41
C VAL A 655 23.25 -13.03 -12.83
N GLY A 656 24.00 -13.76 -13.66
CA GLY A 656 25.30 -14.33 -13.27
C GLY A 656 25.24 -15.38 -12.17
N ALA A 657 24.18 -16.19 -12.14
CA ALA A 657 24.03 -17.33 -11.23
C ALA A 657 24.05 -18.65 -12.01
N ASN A 658 24.29 -19.78 -11.33
CA ASN A 658 24.13 -21.11 -11.93
C ASN A 658 22.68 -21.58 -11.88
N ASP A 659 21.99 -21.25 -10.79
CA ASP A 659 20.60 -21.59 -10.57
C ASP A 659 19.85 -20.45 -9.89
N ILE A 660 18.61 -20.21 -10.35
CA ILE A 660 17.67 -19.34 -9.65
C ILE A 660 16.36 -20.06 -9.37
N GLY A 661 15.71 -19.72 -8.25
CA GLY A 661 14.49 -20.40 -7.82
C GLY A 661 13.68 -19.65 -6.76
N GLY A 662 12.63 -20.30 -6.27
CA GLY A 662 11.74 -19.77 -5.23
C GLY A 662 11.15 -18.39 -5.52
N PRO A 663 10.61 -18.14 -6.74
CA PRO A 663 10.19 -16.80 -7.13
C PRO A 663 9.02 -16.28 -6.28
N HIS A 664 8.95 -14.96 -6.09
CA HIS A 664 7.83 -14.27 -5.46
C HIS A 664 7.61 -12.92 -6.14
N LEU A 665 6.36 -12.52 -6.36
CA LEU A 665 6.05 -11.22 -6.95
C LEU A 665 5.91 -10.13 -5.89
N LEU A 666 6.53 -8.98 -6.15
CA LEU A 666 6.35 -7.74 -5.41
C LEU A 666 5.80 -6.67 -6.35
N TYR A 667 4.98 -5.78 -5.81
CA TYR A 667 4.53 -4.58 -6.51
C TYR A 667 4.99 -3.36 -5.74
N ARG A 668 5.72 -2.45 -6.39
CA ARG A 668 6.28 -1.23 -5.79
C ARG A 668 6.40 -0.15 -6.85
N ASN A 669 6.26 1.13 -6.50
CA ASN A 669 6.52 2.24 -7.42
C ASN A 669 5.83 2.09 -8.79
N ASN A 670 4.59 1.61 -8.80
CA ASN A 670 3.79 1.31 -9.99
C ASN A 670 4.42 0.31 -10.98
N SER A 671 5.23 -0.61 -10.49
CA SER A 671 5.83 -1.68 -11.28
C SER A 671 5.78 -3.00 -10.53
N THR A 672 5.75 -4.10 -11.28
CA THR A 672 5.84 -5.44 -10.75
C THR A 672 7.29 -5.92 -10.83
N TYR A 673 7.72 -6.63 -9.79
CA TYR A 673 9.04 -7.20 -9.63
C TYR A 673 8.92 -8.66 -9.27
N VAL A 674 9.93 -9.44 -9.64
CA VAL A 674 10.12 -10.82 -9.19
C VAL A 674 11.37 -10.90 -8.33
N VAL A 675 11.22 -11.42 -7.11
CA VAL A 675 12.30 -11.74 -6.18
C VAL A 675 12.53 -13.24 -6.19
N TYR A 676 13.77 -13.69 -6.23
CA TYR A 676 14.15 -15.10 -6.34
C TYR A 676 15.52 -15.33 -5.70
N ASN A 677 15.82 -16.56 -5.29
CA ASN A 677 17.10 -16.89 -4.67
C ASN A 677 18.10 -17.44 -5.69
N THR A 678 19.40 -17.22 -5.44
CA THR A 678 20.49 -17.90 -6.14
C THR A 678 20.91 -19.17 -5.40
N ASP A 679 21.71 -20.00 -6.05
CA ASP A 679 22.43 -21.10 -5.39
C ASP A 679 23.50 -20.59 -4.40
N ILE A 680 23.92 -21.48 -3.49
CA ILE A 680 24.88 -21.13 -2.43
C ILE A 680 26.27 -20.78 -2.99
N ALA A 681 26.68 -21.37 -4.13
CA ALA A 681 27.96 -21.04 -4.74
C ALA A 681 27.99 -19.60 -5.29
N HIS A 682 26.81 -19.03 -5.56
CA HIS A 682 26.60 -17.62 -5.92
C HIS A 682 26.08 -16.79 -4.74
N GLY A 683 26.39 -17.23 -3.52
CA GLY A 683 26.17 -16.49 -2.28
C GLY A 683 24.79 -16.62 -1.65
N GLY A 684 23.92 -17.50 -2.16
CA GLY A 684 22.62 -17.82 -1.55
C GLY A 684 21.73 -16.60 -1.32
N LYS A 685 21.86 -15.59 -2.19
CA LYS A 685 21.24 -14.27 -2.05
C LYS A 685 19.83 -14.29 -2.59
N LEU A 686 19.01 -13.36 -2.12
CA LEU A 686 17.80 -12.98 -2.85
C LEU A 686 18.16 -11.89 -3.85
N MET A 687 17.75 -12.08 -5.09
CA MET A 687 17.91 -11.17 -6.21
C MET A 687 16.54 -10.61 -6.62
N ILE A 688 16.51 -9.48 -7.32
CA ILE A 688 15.27 -8.86 -7.77
C ILE A 688 15.36 -8.34 -9.20
N THR A 689 14.27 -8.50 -9.95
CA THR A 689 14.13 -8.03 -11.33
C THR A 689 12.80 -7.31 -11.51
N GLU A 690 12.83 -6.11 -12.08
CA GLU A 690 11.62 -5.41 -12.52
C GLU A 690 11.10 -6.05 -13.80
N VAL A 691 9.85 -6.49 -13.77
CA VAL A 691 9.17 -7.12 -14.91
C VAL A 691 8.09 -6.22 -15.52
N GLY A 692 7.69 -5.14 -14.83
CA GLY A 692 6.63 -4.25 -15.28
C GLY A 692 5.24 -4.88 -15.10
N ASN A 693 4.20 -4.05 -15.06
CA ASN A 693 2.83 -4.51 -14.80
C ASN A 693 2.28 -5.43 -15.89
N ASP A 694 2.83 -5.34 -17.11
CA ASP A 694 2.50 -6.17 -18.27
C ASP A 694 3.51 -7.30 -18.52
N PHE A 695 4.52 -7.44 -17.64
CA PHE A 695 5.59 -8.46 -17.72
C PHE A 695 6.47 -8.34 -18.97
N SER A 696 6.56 -7.13 -19.56
CA SER A 696 7.40 -6.85 -20.73
C SER A 696 8.85 -6.49 -20.38
N LYS A 697 9.14 -6.04 -19.16
CA LYS A 697 10.49 -5.58 -18.76
C LYS A 697 11.36 -6.73 -18.25
N ARG A 698 12.69 -6.53 -18.26
CA ARG A 698 13.70 -7.45 -17.71
C ARG A 698 14.82 -6.67 -17.02
N ASN A 699 14.48 -5.70 -16.18
CA ASN A 699 15.50 -4.86 -15.55
C ASN A 699 16.02 -5.54 -14.27
N HIS A 700 17.17 -6.20 -14.37
CA HIS A 700 17.81 -6.90 -13.24
C HIS A 700 18.46 -5.89 -12.29
N LEU A 701 17.90 -5.72 -11.08
CA LEU A 701 18.33 -4.68 -10.13
C LEU A 701 19.40 -5.17 -9.14
N GLY A 702 19.80 -6.44 -9.24
CA GLY A 702 20.84 -7.02 -8.40
C GLY A 702 20.31 -7.63 -7.09
N VAL A 703 21.11 -7.49 -6.03
CA VAL A 703 20.89 -8.14 -4.73
C VAL A 703 19.77 -7.43 -3.98
N PHE A 704 18.70 -8.17 -3.66
CA PHE A 704 17.60 -7.75 -2.81
C PHE A 704 17.90 -7.92 -1.32
N HIS A 705 18.46 -9.07 -0.94
CA HIS A 705 18.78 -9.39 0.44
C HIS A 705 19.98 -10.34 0.50
N THR A 706 20.90 -10.06 1.42
CA THR A 706 22.09 -10.87 1.67
C THR A 706 21.86 -11.73 2.91
N PRO A 707 22.02 -13.05 2.83
CA PRO A 707 21.88 -13.94 3.99
C PRO A 707 22.91 -13.64 5.07
N LEU A 708 22.55 -13.88 6.32
CA LEU A 708 23.51 -13.90 7.43
C LEU A 708 24.58 -14.97 7.20
N ALA A 709 25.84 -14.64 7.50
CA ALA A 709 26.94 -15.61 7.40
C ALA A 709 26.80 -16.75 8.43
N GLY A 710 26.15 -16.49 9.56
CA GLY A 710 25.84 -17.48 10.59
C GLY A 710 24.35 -17.78 10.69
N ALA A 711 23.96 -18.47 11.77
CA ALA A 711 22.59 -18.88 11.99
C ALA A 711 21.60 -17.69 12.02
N PRO A 712 20.36 -17.87 11.52
CA PRO A 712 19.86 -19.12 10.94
C PRO A 712 20.13 -19.31 9.45
N ASP A 713 20.60 -18.28 8.73
CA ASP A 713 20.72 -18.32 7.27
C ASP A 713 21.91 -19.17 6.81
N ASN A 714 23.01 -19.16 7.56
CA ASN A 714 24.26 -19.88 7.23
C ASN A 714 24.66 -19.69 5.75
N GLY A 715 24.58 -18.44 5.27
CA GLY A 715 24.93 -18.08 3.90
C GLY A 715 23.86 -18.35 2.84
N ARG A 716 22.63 -18.73 3.22
CA ARG A 716 21.52 -18.91 2.26
C ARG A 716 20.15 -18.46 2.78
N SER A 717 19.50 -17.62 1.98
CA SER A 717 18.11 -17.21 2.12
C SER A 717 17.34 -17.60 0.86
N ALA A 718 16.20 -18.29 0.99
CA ALA A 718 15.44 -18.81 -0.15
C ALA A 718 13.92 -18.66 -0.01
N ALA A 719 13.23 -18.82 -1.14
CA ALA A 719 11.77 -18.87 -1.24
C ALA A 719 10.99 -17.82 -0.41
N PRO A 720 11.36 -16.52 -0.49
CA PRO A 720 10.83 -15.49 0.41
C PRO A 720 9.34 -15.27 0.20
N SER A 721 8.63 -14.91 1.25
CA SER A 721 7.23 -14.53 1.23
C SER A 721 7.09 -13.22 1.99
N PHE A 722 6.31 -12.28 1.45
CA PHE A 722 6.24 -10.93 2.00
C PHE A 722 4.85 -10.63 2.55
N GLY A 723 4.81 -9.77 3.56
CA GLY A 723 3.60 -9.33 4.23
C GLY A 723 3.87 -8.13 5.13
N THR A 724 2.85 -7.63 5.81
CA THR A 724 2.90 -6.31 6.46
C THR A 724 2.27 -6.33 7.86
N TYR A 725 3.09 -6.45 8.94
CA TYR A 725 2.69 -6.48 10.37
C TYR A 725 3.01 -5.27 11.26
N GLN A 726 1.98 -4.76 11.97
CA GLN A 726 1.91 -3.43 12.65
C GLN A 726 2.78 -2.24 12.13
N GLY A 727 2.28 -1.31 11.31
CA GLY A 727 3.10 -0.36 10.51
C GLY A 727 4.15 -0.93 9.53
N ARG A 728 4.68 -2.15 9.72
CA ARG A 728 5.95 -2.60 9.11
C ARG A 728 5.83 -3.72 8.08
N GLU A 729 6.81 -3.82 7.20
CA GLU A 729 7.01 -4.90 6.21
C GLU A 729 7.80 -6.06 6.82
N TYR A 730 7.42 -7.30 6.49
CA TYR A 730 7.99 -8.55 6.96
C TYR A 730 8.32 -9.44 5.78
N MET A 731 9.45 -10.12 5.87
CA MET A 731 9.87 -11.18 4.95
C MET A 731 9.95 -12.48 5.75
N ILE A 732 9.20 -13.49 5.33
CA ILE A 732 9.24 -14.84 5.87
C ILE A 732 9.91 -15.71 4.82
N TYR A 733 11.04 -16.32 5.16
CA TYR A 733 11.92 -16.95 4.18
C TYR A 733 12.51 -18.24 4.73
N GLU A 734 13.00 -19.07 3.81
CA GLU A 734 13.80 -20.25 4.14
C GLU A 734 15.22 -19.81 4.48
N ALA A 735 15.65 -20.10 5.71
CA ALA A 735 16.97 -19.75 6.25
C ALA A 735 17.78 -21.02 6.50
N GLY A 736 18.94 -21.13 5.86
CA GLY A 736 19.85 -22.26 6.03
C GLY A 736 20.16 -22.99 4.74
N GLU A 737 21.15 -23.88 4.84
CA GLU A 737 21.51 -24.80 3.77
C GLU A 737 20.38 -25.81 3.50
N ARG A 738 20.38 -26.35 2.28
CA ARG A 738 19.49 -27.45 1.90
C ARG A 738 19.71 -28.63 2.85
N LEU A 739 18.64 -29.35 3.21
CA LEU A 739 18.59 -30.42 4.22
C LEU A 739 18.71 -29.93 5.68
N ALA A 740 18.86 -28.62 5.91
CA ALA A 740 18.89 -28.01 7.23
C ALA A 740 17.99 -26.77 7.36
N GLY A 741 17.28 -26.39 6.29
CA GLY A 741 16.48 -25.17 6.19
C GLY A 741 15.46 -24.98 7.31
N ASN A 742 15.35 -23.75 7.79
CA ASN A 742 14.37 -23.29 8.77
C ASN A 742 13.47 -22.25 8.11
N ILE A 743 12.36 -21.91 8.78
CA ILE A 743 11.57 -20.73 8.39
C ILE A 743 11.93 -19.59 9.33
N ALA A 744 12.53 -18.55 8.78
CA ALA A 744 12.88 -17.33 9.48
C ALA A 744 11.93 -16.18 9.14
N ILE A 745 11.85 -15.22 10.06
CA ILE A 745 11.10 -13.99 9.92
C ILE A 745 12.11 -12.84 10.04
N ALA A 746 12.17 -12.02 9.01
CA ALA A 746 12.85 -10.74 8.97
C ALA A 746 11.83 -9.60 8.86
N ARG A 747 12.23 -8.40 9.27
CA ARG A 747 11.41 -7.20 9.27
C ARG A 747 12.18 -6.04 8.66
N ALA A 748 11.51 -5.18 7.92
CA ALA A 748 12.08 -3.93 7.43
C ALA A 748 12.64 -3.09 8.59
N GLY A 749 13.90 -2.65 8.43
CA GLY A 749 14.72 -1.96 9.43
C GLY A 749 14.45 -0.46 9.60
#